data_AF-A0A2B4SLP8-F1
#
_entry.id   AF-A0A2B4SLP8-F1
#
_cell.length_a   1.000
_cell.length_b   1.000
_cell.length_c   1.000
_cell.angle_alpha   90.00
_cell.angle_beta   90.00
_cell.angle_gamma   90.00
#
_symmetry.space_group_name_H-M   'P 1'
#
loop_
_entity.id
_entity.type
_entity.pdbx_description
1 polymer ?
#
loop_
_entity_poly.entity_id
_entity_poly.type
_entity_poly.pdbx_seq_one_letter_code
_entity_poly.pdbx_strand_id
1 'polypeptide(L)'
;MRDLYDTTRKLAGKFQQTSSQVKDKEGNILTREDEQLKRWAQYFNDLLNRPPPPELPIIPEASAELNVNCGKPSKLEIVRSIKMLKSGKAAGPDNIPPESLKADPDLSADILYGLLGKIWEEEEMPQDWNESYIVKLPKKGDRRECKNYRGISLMSTAGKVLNRIILLRLQGAVDATLRDQQAGFRKDHSCIDQIATLRIIIEQSIEWNTSLYVNFIDFEKAFDSLDRSVLWCLMRHYGIPGKFIRIIKNSYDKMTCRVLHASGLSDSFAVNTGVKQGCLMAPFLFLLAMDWIMKETTREQRNGIQWNLLEQLEDLEFADDIALVSSNNQQMQDKTARLTANSIKLGLHPNVSKTKVMKVNCTNNRPVKVRDTILEEVTSFVYLGSVVSIDGGSDEDIKVRINKARVAFNMLRKVWSSHVISRRTKFRIFNTNVKAVLLYGSETWRTTNQTSQKLQTFVNKCLRRILKISWTDRVTNEMLWELAGEEPIITQISKRKWRWIGHILRKPANNITRQALRWNPQGKRKRGRPRNSWRRGIDLTGIRVMLIKNLNKSMSGPLAHSAECGADNAKVLLKANKSVQGWVEEDESSLAYFFRLEKRRSADSLISALRDPDGSIVSSPSALCASLRSFYSCIFTASPTDPLVQSSLLRNLTATLPRDQASHCEGSLTPSGVLKALKGMARGKAPGLDGLPMEFYLKFWDVIGPDLVTVLNSCFFSGCLSLSQRRGVITLAFKKGNRLDPRNWKPISLLNVDYKLASRTIAGCLLDVIHLGVKRDQTCGVPGRYIGENVALLRDVVTYAESSATPIAVLSLDQEKAFDRVDWGFMRSTLLAMGFGPSFISWVDLFYNRVQSTVNVNGYLTFFFNLSRGVRKGCPLSPLLYVLVSEVLACNIRAYPRICGLNLPGCPPVSPISQYADDTSLILTSDDAIRAALEIYTLFEKASGSKLNIAKSKGLWLGGWRGRSDPPVPFDWSASSLKILDIFIGPGKLDEENWRPRINAMAAQTKSKKKVYNPIPPTGLEARNLQLRSIHRQL
;
A
#
# COMPACT_ATOMS: atom_id res chain seq x y z
N MET A 1 -3.21 -6.62 10.66
CA MET A 1 -4.09 -7.77 10.33
C MET A 1 -3.91 -8.93 11.29
N ARG A 2 -2.68 -9.41 11.57
CA ARG A 2 -2.45 -10.47 12.56
C ARG A 2 -2.81 -10.05 13.99
N ASP A 3 -2.34 -8.89 14.47
CA ASP A 3 -2.72 -8.42 15.81
C ASP A 3 -4.22 -8.17 15.93
N LEU A 4 -4.84 -7.67 14.86
CA LEU A 4 -6.30 -7.55 14.78
C LEU A 4 -6.95 -8.94 14.86
N TYR A 5 -6.46 -9.93 14.13
CA TYR A 5 -6.96 -11.31 14.14
C TYR A 5 -6.77 -11.97 15.51
N ASP A 6 -5.60 -11.84 16.13
CA ASP A 6 -5.25 -12.40 17.43
C ASP A 6 -6.03 -11.71 18.56
N THR A 7 -6.14 -10.38 18.53
CA THR A 7 -7.00 -9.60 19.43
C THR A 7 -8.46 -9.98 19.22
N THR A 8 -8.90 -10.15 17.98
CA THR A 8 -10.27 -10.60 17.66
C THR A 8 -10.52 -12.02 18.18
N ARG A 9 -9.56 -12.94 18.12
CA ARG A 9 -9.66 -14.29 18.69
C ARG A 9 -9.68 -14.28 20.22
N LYS A 10 -8.86 -13.43 20.85
CA LYS A 10 -8.84 -13.20 22.30
C LYS A 10 -10.18 -12.64 22.78
N LEU A 11 -10.68 -11.58 22.12
CA LEU A 11 -11.98 -10.96 22.39
C LEU A 11 -13.17 -11.90 22.12
N ALA A 12 -13.04 -12.82 21.16
CA ALA A 12 -14.04 -13.86 20.87
C ALA A 12 -14.01 -15.04 21.87
N GLY A 13 -13.10 -15.04 22.85
CA GLY A 13 -13.00 -16.09 23.87
C GLY A 13 -12.49 -17.45 23.37
N LYS A 14 -11.83 -17.49 22.19
CA LYS A 14 -11.30 -18.73 21.59
C LYS A 14 -9.81 -18.97 21.86
N PHE A 15 -9.20 -18.23 22.79
CA PHE A 15 -7.80 -18.43 23.18
C PHE A 15 -7.72 -19.50 24.28
N GLN A 16 -8.12 -20.72 23.95
CA GLN A 16 -7.67 -21.90 24.67
C GLN A 16 -6.98 -22.79 23.64
N GLN A 17 -5.66 -22.94 23.76
CA GLN A 17 -4.99 -24.14 23.27
C GLN A 17 -5.47 -25.28 24.17
N THR A 18 -6.64 -25.85 23.88
CA THR A 18 -6.99 -27.13 24.47
C THR A 18 -6.14 -28.17 23.76
N SER A 19 -5.16 -28.74 24.46
CA SER A 19 -4.59 -30.04 24.07
C SER A 19 -5.74 -31.04 24.22
N SER A 20 -6.42 -31.32 23.11
CA SER A 20 -7.38 -32.41 23.09
C SER A 20 -6.60 -33.71 23.18
N GLN A 21 -6.95 -34.57 24.14
CA GLN A 21 -6.44 -35.94 24.24
C GLN A 21 -6.55 -36.64 22.88
N VAL A 22 -5.55 -37.46 22.55
CA VAL A 22 -5.40 -38.09 21.24
C VAL A 22 -5.77 -39.56 21.33
N LYS A 23 -6.38 -40.12 20.27
CA LYS A 23 -6.65 -41.56 20.18
C LYS A 23 -5.45 -42.34 19.61
N ASP A 24 -5.24 -43.55 20.11
CA ASP A 24 -4.32 -44.53 19.50
C ASP A 24 -4.84 -45.04 18.14
N LYS A 25 -4.35 -46.18 17.63
CA LYS A 25 -4.83 -46.75 16.36
C LYS A 25 -6.13 -47.55 16.56
N GLU A 26 -6.33 -48.05 17.78
CA GLU A 26 -7.42 -48.90 18.24
C GLU A 26 -8.66 -48.09 18.68
N GLY A 27 -8.49 -46.78 18.85
CA GLY A 27 -9.56 -45.84 19.19
C GLY A 27 -9.60 -45.43 20.67
N ASN A 28 -8.69 -45.94 21.51
CA ASN A 28 -8.60 -45.61 22.93
C ASN A 28 -7.96 -44.24 23.12
N ILE A 29 -8.38 -43.54 24.19
CA ILE A 29 -7.90 -42.19 24.49
C ILE A 29 -6.58 -42.27 25.26
N LEU A 30 -5.52 -41.72 24.68
CA LEU A 30 -4.23 -41.56 25.32
C LEU A 30 -4.26 -40.38 26.30
N THR A 31 -4.07 -40.67 27.58
CA THR A 31 -4.10 -39.68 28.65
C THR A 31 -2.72 -39.14 28.98
N ARG A 32 -1.66 -39.96 28.84
CA ARG A 32 -0.28 -39.55 29.12
C ARG A 32 0.33 -38.73 27.97
N GLU A 33 1.11 -37.71 28.31
CA GLU A 33 1.67 -36.79 27.32
C GLU A 33 2.79 -37.41 26.46
N ASP A 34 3.57 -38.33 27.03
CA ASP A 34 4.63 -39.07 26.34
C ASP A 34 4.05 -40.05 25.29
N GLU A 35 2.97 -40.74 25.64
CA GLU A 35 2.23 -41.59 24.70
C GLU A 35 1.62 -40.79 23.56
N GLN A 36 1.06 -39.60 23.86
CA GLN A 36 0.55 -38.69 22.83
C GLN A 36 1.67 -38.21 21.89
N LEU A 37 2.86 -37.87 22.40
CA LEU A 37 4.01 -37.48 21.60
C LEU A 37 4.47 -38.62 20.66
N LYS A 38 4.59 -39.84 21.19
CA LYS A 38 4.90 -41.04 20.40
C LYS A 38 3.86 -41.29 19.32
N ARG A 39 2.57 -41.17 19.65
CA ARG A 39 1.47 -41.32 18.70
C ARG A 39 1.53 -40.30 17.56
N TRP A 40 1.90 -39.05 17.86
CA TRP A 40 2.10 -38.01 16.86
C TRP A 40 3.28 -38.29 15.95
N ALA A 41 4.43 -38.69 16.50
CA ALA A 41 5.61 -39.07 15.71
C ALA A 41 5.27 -40.25 14.79
N GLN A 42 4.66 -41.31 15.34
CA GLN A 42 4.23 -42.48 14.59
C GLN A 42 3.28 -42.09 13.44
N TYR A 43 2.26 -41.26 13.71
CA TYR A 43 1.32 -40.82 12.67
C TYR A 43 2.02 -40.10 11.50
N PHE A 44 2.90 -39.14 11.79
CA PHE A 44 3.58 -38.39 10.73
C PHE A 44 4.67 -39.19 10.06
N ASN A 45 5.30 -40.13 10.78
CA ASN A 45 6.22 -41.11 10.20
C ASN A 45 5.51 -42.00 9.18
N ASP A 46 4.36 -42.58 9.54
CA ASP A 46 3.54 -43.39 8.64
C ASP A 46 3.05 -42.57 7.43
N LEU A 47 2.74 -41.29 7.63
CA LEU A 47 2.25 -40.39 6.57
C LEU A 47 3.33 -39.98 5.57
N LEU A 48 4.56 -39.74 6.03
CA LEU A 48 5.69 -39.18 5.25
C LEU A 48 6.73 -40.23 4.83
N ASN A 49 6.43 -41.51 5.05
CA ASN A 49 7.22 -42.65 4.60
C ASN A 49 6.31 -43.72 4.00
N ARG A 50 5.52 -43.32 3.00
CA ARG A 50 4.67 -44.24 2.25
C ARG A 50 5.53 -45.21 1.41
N PRO A 51 5.04 -46.42 1.11
CA PRO A 51 5.72 -47.30 0.17
C PRO A 51 5.81 -46.64 -1.21
N PRO A 52 6.86 -46.95 -2.00
CA PRO A 52 6.99 -46.48 -3.36
C PRO A 52 5.83 -46.98 -4.24
N PRO A 53 5.51 -46.28 -5.35
CA PRO A 53 4.49 -46.73 -6.27
C PRO A 53 4.85 -48.10 -6.87
N PRO A 54 3.85 -48.95 -7.19
CA PRO A 54 4.09 -50.31 -7.66
C PRO A 54 4.78 -50.37 -9.03
N GLU A 55 4.60 -49.33 -9.84
CA GLU A 55 5.22 -49.18 -11.15
C GLU A 55 5.63 -47.72 -11.32
N LEU A 56 6.88 -47.50 -11.74
CA LEU A 56 7.40 -46.17 -12.04
C LEU A 56 7.12 -45.79 -13.50
N PRO A 57 6.75 -44.54 -13.80
CA PRO A 57 6.53 -44.10 -15.16
C PRO A 57 7.85 -43.95 -15.91
N ILE A 58 7.89 -44.36 -17.17
CA ILE A 58 8.99 -44.02 -18.08
C ILE A 58 8.77 -42.58 -18.55
N ILE A 59 9.58 -41.66 -18.04
CA ILE A 59 9.49 -40.24 -18.37
C ILE A 59 10.69 -39.86 -19.24
N PRO A 60 10.49 -39.50 -20.52
CA PRO A 60 11.58 -39.09 -21.39
C PRO A 60 12.17 -37.75 -20.92
N GLU A 61 13.48 -37.61 -21.00
CA GLU A 61 14.14 -36.33 -20.70
C GLU A 61 13.85 -35.28 -21.80
N ALA A 62 13.92 -34.00 -21.45
CA ALA A 62 13.81 -32.93 -22.43
C ALA A 62 14.98 -32.97 -23.42
N SER A 63 14.72 -32.65 -24.69
CA SER A 63 15.76 -32.54 -25.71
C SER A 63 16.75 -31.39 -25.47
N ALA A 64 16.36 -30.38 -24.68
CA ALA A 64 17.22 -29.26 -24.30
C ALA A 64 16.89 -28.78 -22.88
N GLU A 65 17.91 -28.26 -22.18
CA GLU A 65 17.73 -27.61 -20.88
C GLU A 65 17.14 -26.18 -21.06
N LEU A 66 16.39 -25.73 -20.05
CA LEU A 66 15.84 -24.39 -19.98
C LEU A 66 16.96 -23.36 -19.88
N ASN A 67 16.84 -22.28 -20.65
CA ASN A 67 17.78 -21.16 -20.60
C ASN A 67 17.56 -20.31 -19.33
N VAL A 68 18.14 -20.75 -18.22
CA VAL A 68 18.09 -20.08 -16.91
C VAL A 68 19.49 -19.93 -16.32
N ASN A 69 19.68 -18.87 -15.52
CA ASN A 69 20.97 -18.58 -14.90
C ASN A 69 21.37 -19.67 -13.88
N CYS A 70 22.35 -20.50 -14.23
CA CYS A 70 22.92 -21.53 -13.34
C CYS A 70 24.12 -21.05 -12.51
N GLY A 71 24.57 -19.81 -12.72
CA GLY A 71 25.69 -19.22 -11.98
C GLY A 71 25.39 -19.01 -10.50
N LYS A 72 26.45 -18.83 -9.70
CA LYS A 72 26.34 -18.59 -8.25
C LYS A 72 25.32 -17.48 -7.89
N PRO A 73 24.55 -17.60 -6.80
CA PRO A 73 23.64 -16.55 -6.36
C PRO A 73 24.38 -15.25 -6.05
N SER A 74 23.94 -14.15 -6.66
CA SER A 74 24.48 -12.83 -6.37
C SER A 74 23.97 -12.29 -5.03
N LYS A 75 24.74 -11.40 -4.39
CA LYS A 75 24.29 -10.68 -3.18
C LYS A 75 22.95 -9.97 -3.40
N LEU A 76 22.71 -9.42 -4.59
CA LEU A 76 21.45 -8.75 -4.93
C LEU A 76 20.25 -9.72 -4.93
N GLU A 77 20.42 -10.94 -5.44
CA GLU A 77 19.39 -11.97 -5.39
C GLU A 77 19.08 -12.41 -3.96
N ILE A 78 20.10 -12.51 -3.11
CA ILE A 78 19.96 -12.82 -1.68
C ILE A 78 19.18 -11.70 -0.98
N VAL A 79 19.60 -10.43 -1.15
CA VAL A 79 18.90 -9.26 -0.60
C VAL A 79 17.43 -9.22 -1.06
N ARG A 80 17.18 -9.46 -2.35
CA ARG A 80 15.82 -9.51 -2.91
C ARG A 80 14.99 -10.60 -2.23
N SER A 81 15.56 -11.79 -2.09
CA SER A 81 14.90 -12.95 -1.48
C SER A 81 14.58 -12.73 0.00
N ILE A 82 15.49 -12.11 0.77
CA ILE A 82 15.27 -11.72 2.16
C ILE A 82 14.11 -10.73 2.28
N LYS A 83 14.06 -9.69 1.43
CA LYS A 83 12.98 -8.69 1.45
C LYS A 83 11.61 -9.32 1.20
N MET A 84 11.55 -10.37 0.37
CA MET A 84 10.34 -11.11 0.03
C MET A 84 9.87 -12.08 1.14
N LEU A 85 10.68 -12.36 2.17
CA LEU A 85 10.24 -13.17 3.30
C LEU A 85 9.07 -12.48 4.02
N LYS A 86 8.04 -13.26 4.38
CA LYS A 86 6.87 -12.75 5.12
C LYS A 86 7.24 -12.59 6.59
N SER A 87 7.01 -11.40 7.12
CA SER A 87 7.19 -11.11 8.55
C SER A 87 6.10 -11.76 9.42
N GLY A 88 6.41 -12.02 10.68
CA GLY A 88 5.57 -12.67 11.66
C GLY A 88 5.31 -14.12 11.28
N LYS A 89 6.33 -14.86 10.87
CA LYS A 89 6.25 -16.31 10.63
C LYS A 89 7.13 -17.02 11.64
N ALA A 90 6.72 -18.24 12.03
CA ALA A 90 7.48 -19.05 12.98
C ALA A 90 8.84 -19.43 12.38
N ALA A 91 9.87 -19.42 13.24
CA ALA A 91 11.21 -19.88 12.91
C ALA A 91 11.27 -21.41 12.80
N GLY A 92 12.32 -21.93 12.17
CA GLY A 92 12.62 -23.36 12.16
C GLY A 92 13.39 -23.79 13.42
N PRO A 93 14.05 -24.96 13.38
CA PRO A 93 14.91 -25.44 14.46
C PRO A 93 16.02 -24.46 14.87
N ASP A 94 16.52 -23.68 13.91
CA ASP A 94 17.51 -22.63 14.12
C ASP A 94 17.04 -21.44 14.97
N ASN A 95 15.75 -21.34 15.27
CA ASN A 95 15.13 -20.22 15.99
C ASN A 95 15.42 -18.83 15.37
N ILE A 96 15.80 -18.77 14.08
CA ILE A 96 16.03 -17.51 13.36
C ILE A 96 14.72 -17.11 12.66
N PRO A 97 14.00 -16.07 13.13
CA PRO A 97 12.81 -15.61 12.45
C PRO A 97 13.15 -14.77 11.21
N PRO A 98 12.21 -14.62 10.24
CA PRO A 98 12.40 -13.74 9.08
C PRO A 98 12.75 -12.29 9.44
N GLU A 99 12.28 -11.81 10.58
CA GLU A 99 12.58 -10.48 11.14
C GLU A 99 14.08 -10.24 11.27
N SER A 100 14.82 -11.22 11.77
CA SER A 100 16.26 -11.11 12.02
C SER A 100 17.01 -10.83 10.73
N LEU A 101 16.71 -11.60 9.66
CA LEU A 101 17.33 -11.36 8.35
C LEU A 101 16.85 -10.05 7.70
N LYS A 102 15.62 -9.62 7.99
CA LYS A 102 15.01 -8.42 7.39
C LYS A 102 15.38 -7.11 8.10
N ALA A 103 15.98 -7.19 9.29
CA ALA A 103 16.42 -6.04 10.08
C ALA A 103 17.48 -5.26 9.29
N ASP A 104 18.52 -5.96 8.85
CA ASP A 104 19.49 -5.48 7.87
C ASP A 104 19.67 -6.53 6.75
N PRO A 105 18.90 -6.43 5.65
CA PRO A 105 19.00 -7.36 4.53
C PRO A 105 20.36 -7.35 3.82
N ASP A 106 21.09 -6.23 3.89
CA ASP A 106 22.34 -6.06 3.18
C ASP A 106 23.45 -6.79 3.98
N LEU A 107 23.54 -6.54 5.29
CA LEU A 107 24.41 -7.29 6.20
C LEU A 107 24.08 -8.79 6.21
N SER A 108 22.80 -9.14 6.29
CA SER A 108 22.36 -10.54 6.26
C SER A 108 22.73 -11.23 4.94
N ALA A 109 22.70 -10.49 3.83
CA ALA A 109 23.14 -11.02 2.55
C ALA A 109 24.65 -11.20 2.49
N ASP A 110 25.44 -10.31 3.10
CA ASP A 110 26.89 -10.47 3.20
C ASP A 110 27.26 -11.74 3.98
N ILE A 111 26.58 -12.00 5.10
CA ILE A 111 26.76 -13.23 5.89
C ILE A 111 26.35 -14.47 5.08
N LEU A 112 25.18 -14.43 4.46
CA LEU A 112 24.65 -15.58 3.71
C LEU A 112 25.39 -15.82 2.38
N TYR A 113 26.08 -14.84 1.81
CA TYR A 113 26.72 -14.96 0.51
C TYR A 113 27.79 -16.05 0.48
N GLY A 114 28.62 -16.13 1.53
CA GLY A 114 29.62 -17.20 1.66
C GLY A 114 28.98 -18.58 1.75
N LEU A 115 28.01 -18.74 2.67
CA LEU A 115 27.31 -19.99 2.90
C LEU A 115 26.55 -20.47 1.65
N LEU A 116 25.70 -19.61 1.07
CA LEU A 116 24.94 -19.96 -0.14
C LEU A 116 25.84 -20.18 -1.35
N GLY A 117 26.98 -19.49 -1.40
CA GLY A 117 28.01 -19.71 -2.40
C GLY A 117 28.63 -21.09 -2.32
N LYS A 118 29.04 -21.50 -1.13
CA LYS A 118 29.60 -22.83 -0.86
C LYS A 118 28.61 -23.94 -1.18
N ILE A 119 27.36 -23.81 -0.69
CA ILE A 119 26.25 -24.72 -1.03
C ILE A 119 26.05 -24.80 -2.55
N TRP A 120 26.16 -23.67 -3.26
CA TRP A 120 25.99 -23.68 -4.71
C TRP A 120 27.13 -24.38 -5.44
N GLU A 121 28.37 -24.23 -4.99
CA GLU A 121 29.55 -24.82 -5.62
C GLU A 121 29.63 -26.32 -5.35
N GLU A 122 29.59 -26.71 -4.07
CA GLU A 122 29.71 -28.09 -3.59
C GLU A 122 28.42 -28.90 -3.76
N GLU A 123 27.27 -28.22 -3.94
CA GLU A 123 25.94 -28.82 -4.02
C GLU A 123 25.47 -29.52 -2.74
N GLU A 124 26.16 -29.35 -1.61
CA GLU A 124 25.82 -29.97 -0.33
C GLU A 124 25.01 -29.04 0.60
N MET A 125 24.09 -29.63 1.38
CA MET A 125 23.27 -28.91 2.35
C MET A 125 23.89 -28.94 3.75
N PRO A 126 23.83 -27.84 4.52
CA PRO A 126 24.22 -27.86 5.92
C PRO A 126 23.39 -28.87 6.70
N GLN A 127 24.02 -29.66 7.58
CA GLN A 127 23.35 -30.70 8.35
C GLN A 127 22.18 -30.14 9.18
N ASP A 128 22.34 -28.94 9.76
CA ASP A 128 21.29 -28.25 10.53
C ASP A 128 20.03 -27.94 9.71
N TRP A 129 20.12 -27.90 8.38
CA TRP A 129 18.98 -27.65 7.50
C TRP A 129 18.19 -28.92 7.15
N ASN A 130 18.73 -30.09 7.50
CA ASN A 130 18.09 -31.39 7.26
C ASN A 130 17.02 -31.70 8.31
N GLU A 131 17.04 -31.03 9.47
CA GLU A 131 15.99 -31.16 10.49
C GLU A 131 14.86 -30.12 10.27
N SER A 132 13.61 -30.52 10.54
CA SER A 132 12.47 -29.58 10.58
C SER A 132 11.44 -29.90 11.66
N TYR A 133 10.69 -28.89 12.09
CA TYR A 133 9.60 -29.08 13.07
C TYR A 133 8.23 -29.11 12.40
N ILE A 134 7.43 -30.12 12.70
CA ILE A 134 6.05 -30.23 12.23
C ILE A 134 5.10 -29.57 13.24
N VAL A 135 4.41 -28.50 12.80
CA VAL A 135 3.32 -27.87 13.54
C VAL A 135 1.98 -28.42 13.07
N LYS A 136 1.14 -28.81 14.02
CA LYS A 136 -0.16 -29.43 13.78
C LYS A 136 -1.26 -28.37 13.65
N LEU A 137 -1.96 -28.34 12.52
CA LEU A 137 -3.13 -27.49 12.30
C LEU A 137 -4.42 -28.33 12.21
N PRO A 138 -5.47 -28.04 13.00
CA PRO A 138 -6.69 -28.83 12.98
C PRO A 138 -7.47 -28.64 11.67
N LYS A 139 -8.00 -29.74 11.13
CA LYS A 139 -9.00 -29.81 10.06
C LYS A 139 -10.40 -30.03 10.65
N LYS A 140 -11.41 -30.16 9.79
CA LYS A 140 -12.75 -30.61 10.20
C LYS A 140 -12.68 -32.10 10.63
N GLY A 141 -13.49 -32.49 11.60
CA GLY A 141 -13.56 -33.86 12.14
C GLY A 141 -13.36 -33.90 13.65
N ASP A 142 -13.29 -35.12 14.21
CA ASP A 142 -12.94 -35.35 15.61
C ASP A 142 -11.48 -34.90 15.86
N ARG A 143 -11.30 -33.98 16.82
CA ARG A 143 -9.98 -33.44 17.20
C ARG A 143 -9.11 -34.44 17.96
N ARG A 144 -9.70 -35.55 18.41
CA ARG A 144 -8.94 -36.62 19.06
C ARG A 144 -8.21 -37.50 18.04
N GLU A 145 -8.55 -37.42 16.75
CA GLU A 145 -7.94 -38.25 15.70
C GLU A 145 -6.81 -37.51 14.96
N CYS A 146 -5.61 -38.11 14.90
CA CYS A 146 -4.46 -37.52 14.20
C CYS A 146 -4.72 -37.23 12.71
N LYS A 147 -5.53 -38.06 12.03
CA LYS A 147 -5.84 -37.90 10.60
C LYS A 147 -6.51 -36.58 10.25
N ASN A 148 -7.19 -35.97 11.24
CA ASN A 148 -7.87 -34.69 11.14
C ASN A 148 -6.94 -33.50 11.40
N TYR A 149 -5.61 -33.70 11.35
CA TYR A 149 -4.62 -32.62 11.42
C TYR A 149 -3.82 -32.52 10.12
N ARG A 150 -3.33 -31.31 9.85
CA ARG A 150 -2.36 -30.99 8.80
C ARG A 150 -1.01 -30.69 9.47
N GLY A 151 0.05 -31.34 9.02
CA GLY A 151 1.41 -31.00 9.43
C GLY A 151 1.94 -29.85 8.56
N ILE A 152 2.50 -28.82 9.18
CA ILE A 152 3.26 -27.77 8.48
C ILE A 152 4.70 -27.83 8.96
N SER A 153 5.64 -28.07 8.05
CA SER A 153 7.06 -28.13 8.36
C SER A 153 7.66 -26.72 8.47
N LEU A 154 8.28 -26.44 9.61
CA LEU A 154 9.07 -25.25 9.87
C LEU A 154 10.54 -25.55 9.57
N MET A 155 11.05 -24.95 8.49
CA MET A 155 12.45 -25.06 8.05
C MET A 155 13.25 -23.80 8.38
N SER A 156 14.58 -23.91 8.32
CA SER A 156 15.51 -22.78 8.44
C SER A 156 15.10 -21.61 7.56
N THR A 157 15.19 -20.41 8.13
CA THR A 157 14.87 -19.18 7.40
C THR A 157 15.92 -18.90 6.31
N ALA A 158 17.19 -19.25 6.53
CA ALA A 158 18.24 -19.13 5.52
C ALA A 158 18.02 -20.12 4.36
N GLY A 159 17.62 -21.36 4.65
CA GLY A 159 17.23 -22.32 3.60
C GLY A 159 16.04 -21.85 2.76
N LYS A 160 15.08 -21.12 3.35
CA LYS A 160 14.00 -20.46 2.61
C LYS A 160 14.51 -19.36 1.67
N VAL A 161 15.62 -18.70 1.98
CA VAL A 161 16.25 -17.71 1.08
C VAL A 161 16.81 -18.42 -0.16
N LEU A 162 17.55 -19.52 0.02
CA LEU A 162 18.06 -20.32 -1.11
C LEU A 162 16.91 -20.82 -2.01
N ASN A 163 15.89 -21.43 -1.41
CA ASN A 163 14.70 -21.91 -2.12
C ASN A 163 13.99 -20.81 -2.91
N ARG A 164 14.00 -19.57 -2.40
CA ARG A 164 13.41 -18.42 -3.11
C ARG A 164 14.20 -18.06 -4.36
N ILE A 165 15.53 -18.05 -4.27
CA ILE A 165 16.42 -17.72 -5.39
C ILE A 165 16.21 -18.74 -6.51
N ILE A 166 16.25 -20.03 -6.18
CA ILE A 166 16.01 -21.12 -7.13
C ILE A 166 14.63 -20.98 -7.77
N LEU A 167 13.58 -20.78 -6.97
CA LEU A 167 12.22 -20.59 -7.47
C LEU A 167 12.13 -19.42 -8.46
N LEU A 168 12.69 -18.25 -8.12
CA LEU A 168 12.60 -17.06 -8.97
C LEU A 168 13.32 -17.24 -10.31
N ARG A 169 14.38 -18.05 -10.36
CA ARG A 169 15.10 -18.36 -11.60
C ARG A 169 14.33 -19.32 -12.49
N LEU A 170 13.66 -20.32 -11.90
CA LEU A 170 12.97 -21.38 -12.64
C LEU A 170 11.52 -21.03 -13.01
N GLN A 171 10.80 -20.29 -12.14
CA GLN A 171 9.35 -20.14 -12.24
C GLN A 171 8.89 -19.58 -13.59
N GLY A 172 9.55 -18.55 -14.12
CA GLY A 172 9.15 -17.93 -15.39
C GLY A 172 9.33 -18.86 -16.59
N ALA A 173 10.46 -19.59 -16.64
CA ALA A 173 10.76 -20.51 -17.72
C ALA A 173 9.84 -21.74 -17.72
N VAL A 174 9.58 -22.30 -16.53
CA VAL A 174 8.68 -23.44 -16.39
C VAL A 174 7.23 -23.05 -16.65
N ASP A 175 6.74 -21.91 -16.13
CA ASP A 175 5.34 -21.49 -16.29
C ASP A 175 4.92 -21.38 -17.77
N ALA A 176 5.85 -20.99 -18.65
CA ALA A 176 5.64 -20.94 -20.10
C ALA A 176 5.38 -22.31 -20.75
N THR A 177 5.73 -23.41 -20.08
CA THR A 177 5.56 -24.80 -20.57
C THR A 177 4.34 -25.51 -19.96
N LEU A 178 3.72 -24.92 -18.94
CA LEU A 178 2.57 -25.49 -18.23
C LEU A 178 1.27 -25.22 -18.98
N ARG A 179 0.30 -26.14 -18.86
CA ARG A 179 -1.04 -25.99 -19.43
C ARG A 179 -1.82 -24.82 -18.79
N ASP A 180 -2.62 -24.09 -19.55
CA ASP A 180 -3.41 -22.92 -19.05
C ASP A 180 -4.52 -23.32 -18.06
N GLN A 181 -4.92 -24.59 -18.06
CA GLN A 181 -5.99 -25.15 -17.22
C GLN A 181 -5.61 -25.24 -15.73
N GLN A 182 -4.31 -25.39 -15.43
CA GLN A 182 -3.82 -25.40 -14.05
C GLN A 182 -3.64 -23.98 -13.54
N ALA A 183 -4.50 -23.57 -12.60
CA ALA A 183 -4.50 -22.22 -12.01
C ALA A 183 -3.88 -22.16 -10.61
N GLY A 184 -3.68 -23.29 -9.94
CA GLY A 184 -3.12 -23.35 -8.59
C GLY A 184 -1.68 -22.85 -8.57
N PHE A 185 -1.28 -22.12 -7.52
CA PHE A 185 0.09 -21.64 -7.29
C PHE A 185 0.74 -20.80 -8.40
N ARG A 186 -0.02 -20.38 -9.42
CA ARG A 186 0.48 -19.58 -10.54
C ARG A 186 0.10 -18.11 -10.40
N LYS A 187 0.96 -17.26 -10.96
CA LYS A 187 0.71 -15.82 -10.98
C LYS A 187 -0.45 -15.52 -11.92
N ASP A 188 -1.22 -14.48 -11.62
CA ASP A 188 -2.33 -13.99 -12.45
C ASP A 188 -3.48 -14.99 -12.63
N HIS A 189 -3.55 -16.07 -11.85
CA HIS A 189 -4.63 -17.05 -11.84
C HIS A 189 -5.34 -17.05 -10.48
N SER A 190 -6.67 -17.15 -10.46
CA SER A 190 -7.44 -17.12 -9.21
C SER A 190 -8.50 -18.23 -9.13
N CYS A 191 -8.91 -18.60 -7.91
CA CYS A 191 -10.02 -19.54 -7.72
C CYS A 191 -11.33 -19.01 -8.35
N ILE A 192 -11.51 -17.68 -8.38
CA ILE A 192 -12.69 -17.04 -8.96
C ILE A 192 -12.76 -17.31 -10.46
N ASP A 193 -11.62 -17.34 -11.14
CA ASP A 193 -11.52 -17.62 -12.57
C ASP A 193 -12.02 -19.03 -12.90
N GLN A 194 -11.58 -20.02 -12.11
CA GLN A 194 -12.01 -21.41 -12.27
C GLN A 194 -13.48 -21.62 -11.88
N ILE A 195 -13.94 -21.03 -10.77
CA ILE A 195 -15.35 -21.10 -10.35
C ILE A 195 -16.25 -20.49 -11.43
N ALA A 196 -15.89 -19.30 -11.95
CA ALA A 196 -16.67 -18.62 -12.97
C ALA A 196 -16.72 -19.44 -14.27
N THR A 197 -15.57 -19.95 -14.70
CA THR A 197 -15.47 -20.79 -15.91
C THR A 197 -16.39 -22.00 -15.82
N LEU A 198 -16.30 -22.77 -14.73
CA LEU A 198 -17.15 -23.94 -14.52
C LEU A 198 -18.64 -23.60 -14.44
N ARG A 199 -19.01 -22.52 -13.73
CA ARG A 199 -20.41 -22.08 -13.66
C ARG A 199 -20.96 -21.69 -15.02
N ILE A 200 -20.16 -20.98 -15.83
CA ILE A 200 -20.57 -20.60 -17.18
C ILE A 200 -20.74 -21.84 -18.05
N ILE A 201 -19.85 -22.84 -17.95
CA ILE A 201 -19.98 -24.11 -18.67
C ILE A 201 -21.31 -24.79 -18.32
N ILE A 202 -21.58 -24.97 -17.03
CA ILE A 202 -22.82 -25.59 -16.55
C ILE A 202 -24.06 -24.80 -17.02
N GLU A 203 -24.08 -23.48 -16.84
CA GLU A 203 -25.20 -22.63 -17.26
C GLU A 203 -25.46 -22.71 -18.77
N GLN A 204 -24.39 -22.70 -19.59
CA GLN A 204 -24.52 -22.82 -21.04
C GLN A 204 -24.94 -24.23 -21.46
N SER A 205 -24.46 -25.28 -20.80
CA SER A 205 -24.92 -26.64 -21.09
C SER A 205 -26.42 -26.81 -20.81
N ILE A 206 -26.93 -26.22 -19.72
CA ILE A 206 -28.36 -26.17 -19.40
C ILE A 206 -29.14 -25.41 -20.49
N GLU A 207 -28.68 -24.23 -20.89
CA GLU A 207 -29.35 -23.35 -21.86
C GLU A 207 -29.47 -23.98 -23.25
N TRP A 208 -28.41 -24.67 -23.69
CA TRP A 208 -28.30 -25.30 -25.01
C TRP A 208 -28.66 -26.78 -25.02
N ASN A 209 -29.20 -27.30 -23.91
CA ASN A 209 -29.62 -28.69 -23.76
C ASN A 209 -28.54 -29.71 -24.17
N THR A 210 -27.30 -29.46 -23.76
CA THR A 210 -26.16 -30.35 -24.05
C THR A 210 -25.79 -31.16 -22.81
N SER A 211 -25.40 -32.42 -23.03
CA SER A 211 -24.93 -33.30 -21.97
C SER A 211 -23.56 -32.86 -21.47
N LEU A 212 -23.40 -32.80 -20.16
CA LEU A 212 -22.16 -32.45 -19.49
C LEU A 212 -21.99 -33.35 -18.26
N TYR A 213 -20.83 -34.01 -18.20
CA TYR A 213 -20.34 -34.73 -17.05
C TYR A 213 -19.21 -33.91 -16.43
N VAL A 214 -19.25 -33.73 -15.11
CA VAL A 214 -18.16 -33.12 -14.35
C VAL A 214 -17.74 -34.12 -13.27
N ASN A 215 -16.47 -34.54 -13.29
CA ASN A 215 -15.91 -35.39 -12.23
C ASN A 215 -14.93 -34.58 -11.38
N PHE A 216 -15.28 -34.37 -10.12
CA PHE A 216 -14.46 -33.65 -9.15
C PHE A 216 -13.53 -34.62 -8.44
N ILE A 217 -12.23 -34.54 -8.71
CA ILE A 217 -11.21 -35.42 -8.11
C ILE A 217 -10.60 -34.72 -6.89
N ASP A 218 -10.46 -35.47 -5.77
CA ASP A 218 -9.66 -35.09 -4.59
C ASP A 218 -8.63 -36.20 -4.36
N PHE A 219 -7.38 -35.83 -4.05
CA PHE A 219 -6.31 -36.80 -3.76
C PHE A 219 -6.07 -36.97 -2.27
N GLU A 220 -5.71 -38.20 -1.88
CA GLU A 220 -5.35 -38.49 -0.50
C GLU A 220 -3.99 -37.92 -0.13
N LYS A 221 -4.03 -36.85 0.68
CA LYS A 221 -2.83 -36.23 1.28
C LYS A 221 -1.78 -35.85 0.22
N ALA A 222 -2.23 -35.26 -0.90
CA ALA A 222 -1.45 -35.10 -2.13
C ALA A 222 0.02 -34.65 -1.96
N PHE A 223 0.28 -33.64 -1.13
CA PHE A 223 1.64 -33.15 -0.88
C PHE A 223 2.53 -34.18 -0.17
N ASP A 224 1.96 -34.97 0.72
CA ASP A 224 2.68 -35.94 1.56
C ASP A 224 2.98 -37.25 0.79
N SER A 225 2.29 -37.48 -0.33
CA SER A 225 2.24 -38.79 -1.02
C SER A 225 3.14 -38.91 -2.25
N LEU A 226 3.61 -37.79 -2.83
CA LEU A 226 4.41 -37.82 -4.06
C LEU A 226 5.71 -38.61 -3.90
N ASP A 227 6.01 -39.47 -4.87
CA ASP A 227 7.30 -40.14 -4.94
C ASP A 227 8.42 -39.18 -5.39
N ARG A 228 9.52 -39.14 -4.63
CA ARG A 228 10.61 -38.20 -4.90
C ARG A 228 11.44 -38.60 -6.11
N SER A 229 11.62 -39.89 -6.36
CA SER A 229 12.40 -40.36 -7.51
C SER A 229 11.76 -39.87 -8.82
N VAL A 230 10.43 -39.96 -8.91
CA VAL A 230 9.66 -39.48 -10.05
C VAL A 230 9.74 -37.96 -10.18
N LEU A 231 9.73 -37.21 -9.08
CA LEU A 231 9.89 -35.75 -9.12
C LEU A 231 11.21 -35.31 -9.78
N TRP A 232 12.31 -36.04 -9.56
CA TRP A 232 13.59 -35.71 -10.17
C TRP A 232 13.57 -35.97 -11.68
N CYS A 233 12.95 -37.08 -12.11
CA CYS A 233 12.72 -37.37 -13.52
C CYS A 233 11.83 -36.31 -14.19
N LEU A 234 10.77 -35.86 -13.50
CA LEU A 234 9.92 -34.77 -13.99
C LEU A 234 10.72 -33.48 -14.17
N MET A 235 11.60 -33.12 -13.23
CA MET A 235 12.42 -31.92 -13.41
C MET A 235 13.29 -31.99 -14.68
N ARG A 236 13.86 -33.17 -14.99
CA ARG A 236 14.58 -33.40 -16.26
C ARG A 236 13.65 -33.30 -17.47
N HIS A 237 12.45 -33.85 -17.39
CA HIS A 237 11.43 -33.78 -18.44
C HIS A 237 11.01 -32.35 -18.80
N TYR A 238 10.94 -31.46 -17.80
CA TYR A 238 10.66 -30.03 -18.03
C TYR A 238 11.92 -29.21 -18.40
N GLY A 239 13.06 -29.87 -18.65
CA GLY A 239 14.31 -29.24 -19.05
C GLY A 239 15.02 -28.49 -17.91
N ILE A 240 14.69 -28.72 -16.65
CA ILE A 240 15.37 -28.02 -15.55
C ILE A 240 16.85 -28.43 -15.53
N PRO A 241 17.80 -27.49 -15.49
CA PRO A 241 19.21 -27.82 -15.54
C PRO A 241 19.67 -28.71 -14.38
N GLY A 242 20.60 -29.61 -14.67
CA GLY A 242 21.10 -30.60 -13.70
C GLY A 242 21.59 -29.99 -12.38
N LYS A 243 22.17 -28.78 -12.44
CA LYS A 243 22.64 -28.02 -11.26
C LYS A 243 21.51 -27.80 -10.24
N PHE A 244 20.35 -27.33 -10.69
CA PHE A 244 19.21 -27.10 -9.81
C PHE A 244 18.62 -28.41 -9.28
N ILE A 245 18.58 -29.46 -10.11
CA ILE A 245 18.08 -30.78 -9.71
C ILE A 245 18.91 -31.33 -8.56
N ARG A 246 20.25 -31.29 -8.66
CA ARG A 246 21.14 -31.80 -7.60
C ARG A 246 20.99 -31.03 -6.29
N ILE A 247 20.99 -29.69 -6.34
CA ILE A 247 20.77 -28.85 -5.15
C ILE A 247 19.39 -29.13 -4.52
N ILE A 248 18.32 -29.19 -5.32
CA ILE A 248 16.97 -29.47 -4.80
C ILE A 248 16.92 -30.89 -4.24
N LYS A 249 17.44 -31.90 -4.94
CA LYS A 249 17.49 -33.29 -4.48
C LYS A 249 18.21 -33.40 -3.12
N ASN A 250 19.37 -32.77 -2.99
CA ASN A 250 20.13 -32.76 -1.74
C ASN A 250 19.39 -32.05 -0.60
N SER A 251 18.55 -31.05 -0.88
CA SER A 251 17.67 -30.43 0.13
C SER A 251 16.56 -31.35 0.66
N TYR A 252 16.27 -32.46 -0.03
CA TYR A 252 15.31 -33.47 0.39
C TYR A 252 15.99 -34.75 0.90
N ASP A 253 17.30 -34.92 0.69
CA ASP A 253 18.03 -36.10 1.15
C ASP A 253 18.28 -36.03 2.67
N LYS A 254 18.36 -37.21 3.32
CA LYS A 254 18.64 -37.38 4.77
C LYS A 254 17.82 -36.48 5.70
N MET A 255 16.60 -36.13 5.30
CA MET A 255 15.75 -35.21 6.06
C MET A 255 15.13 -35.90 7.27
N THR A 256 15.13 -35.22 8.42
CA THR A 256 14.45 -35.65 9.64
C THR A 256 13.41 -34.63 10.11
N CYS A 257 12.40 -35.12 10.83
CA CYS A 257 11.32 -34.31 11.37
C CYS A 257 11.07 -34.63 12.85
N ARG A 258 10.69 -33.60 13.61
CA ARG A 258 10.13 -33.73 14.96
C ARG A 258 8.77 -33.03 15.03
N VAL A 259 7.82 -33.59 15.77
CA VAL A 259 6.48 -33.00 15.90
C VAL A 259 6.44 -32.09 17.13
N LEU A 260 6.04 -30.84 16.95
CA LEU A 260 5.84 -29.90 18.04
C LEU A 260 4.49 -30.14 18.73
N HIS A 261 4.50 -30.41 20.03
CA HIS A 261 3.33 -30.56 20.90
C HIS A 261 3.42 -29.58 22.11
N ALA A 262 2.32 -29.44 22.86
CA ALA A 262 2.28 -28.57 24.05
C ALA A 262 3.33 -28.98 25.11
N SER A 263 3.54 -30.29 25.27
CA SER A 263 4.50 -30.89 26.20
C SER A 263 5.95 -30.92 25.71
N GLY A 264 6.23 -30.49 24.48
CA GLY A 264 7.57 -30.48 23.90
C GLY A 264 7.65 -31.05 22.47
N LEU A 265 8.85 -31.46 22.08
CA LEU A 265 9.13 -32.09 20.78
C LEU A 265 9.08 -33.61 20.90
N SER A 266 8.53 -34.27 19.88
CA SER A 266 8.60 -35.74 19.78
C SER A 266 10.01 -36.24 19.49
N ASP A 267 10.16 -37.56 19.46
CA ASP A 267 11.31 -38.22 18.86
C ASP A 267 11.43 -37.87 17.36
N SER A 268 12.66 -37.94 16.86
CA SER A 268 12.99 -37.66 15.46
C SER A 268 12.72 -38.88 14.59
N PHE A 269 12.28 -38.65 13.35
CA PHE A 269 12.07 -39.70 12.35
C PHE A 269 12.47 -39.19 10.95
N ALA A 270 12.90 -40.11 10.09
CA ALA A 270 13.28 -39.80 8.71
C ALA A 270 12.06 -39.50 7.84
N VAL A 271 12.24 -38.72 6.76
CA VAL A 271 11.17 -38.36 5.82
C VAL A 271 11.60 -38.69 4.41
N ASN A 272 10.97 -39.71 3.81
CA ASN A 272 11.37 -40.25 2.51
C ASN A 272 10.38 -39.95 1.37
N THR A 273 9.12 -39.68 1.67
CA THR A 273 8.10 -39.36 0.64
C THR A 273 7.62 -37.92 0.71
N GLY A 274 6.94 -37.49 -0.34
CA GLY A 274 6.25 -36.22 -0.44
C GLY A 274 7.16 -34.99 -0.57
N VAL A 275 6.49 -33.85 -0.68
CA VAL A 275 7.09 -32.51 -0.69
C VAL A 275 6.80 -31.79 0.63
N LYS A 276 7.74 -30.95 1.09
CA LYS A 276 7.67 -30.32 2.43
C LYS A 276 6.49 -29.34 2.52
N GLN A 277 5.40 -29.70 3.20
CA GLN A 277 4.24 -28.82 3.35
C GLN A 277 4.60 -27.58 4.21
N GLY A 278 4.69 -26.41 3.58
CA GLY A 278 5.19 -25.18 4.21
C GLY A 278 6.51 -24.67 3.63
N CYS A 279 7.19 -25.49 2.82
CA CYS A 279 8.31 -25.06 1.99
C CYS A 279 7.84 -24.20 0.80
N LEU A 280 8.73 -23.33 0.33
CA LEU A 280 8.48 -22.48 -0.84
C LEU A 280 8.54 -23.25 -2.16
N MET A 281 9.31 -24.35 -2.21
CA MET A 281 9.50 -25.14 -3.42
C MET A 281 8.47 -26.25 -3.59
N ALA A 282 7.82 -26.68 -2.50
CA ALA A 282 6.82 -27.75 -2.56
C ALA A 282 5.68 -27.47 -3.56
N PRO A 283 5.07 -26.26 -3.61
CA PRO A 283 4.04 -25.96 -4.61
C PRO A 283 4.54 -26.03 -6.06
N PHE A 284 5.78 -25.60 -6.30
CA PHE A 284 6.39 -25.62 -7.64
C PHE A 284 6.66 -27.06 -8.10
N LEU A 285 7.22 -27.91 -7.23
CA LEU A 285 7.43 -29.33 -7.55
C LEU A 285 6.09 -30.06 -7.75
N PHE A 286 5.09 -29.74 -6.93
CA PHE A 286 3.75 -30.28 -7.07
C PHE A 286 3.10 -29.90 -8.42
N LEU A 287 3.32 -28.67 -8.90
CA LEU A 287 2.82 -28.24 -10.21
C LEU A 287 3.36 -29.08 -11.37
N LEU A 288 4.65 -29.44 -11.34
CA LEU A 288 5.25 -30.31 -12.37
C LEU A 288 4.56 -31.68 -12.42
N ALA A 289 4.31 -32.27 -11.24
CA ALA A 289 3.61 -33.54 -11.13
C ALA A 289 2.19 -33.47 -11.69
N MET A 290 1.42 -32.44 -11.30
CA MET A 290 0.03 -32.27 -11.75
C MET A 290 -0.05 -32.02 -13.26
N ASP A 291 0.82 -31.16 -13.80
CA ASP A 291 0.84 -30.86 -15.23
C ASP A 291 1.20 -32.10 -16.05
N TRP A 292 2.16 -32.92 -15.59
CA TRP A 292 2.52 -34.17 -16.27
C TRP A 292 1.39 -35.21 -16.23
N ILE A 293 0.79 -35.46 -15.06
CA ILE A 293 -0.34 -36.41 -14.90
C ILE A 293 -1.42 -36.08 -15.93
N MET A 294 -1.70 -34.81 -16.09
CA MET A 294 -2.81 -34.35 -16.91
C MET A 294 -2.44 -34.23 -18.39
N LYS A 295 -1.19 -33.91 -18.74
CA LYS A 295 -0.67 -34.09 -20.11
C LYS A 295 -0.83 -35.54 -20.55
N GLU A 296 -0.37 -36.50 -19.76
CA GLU A 296 -0.48 -37.93 -20.09
C GLU A 296 -1.94 -38.43 -20.10
N THR A 297 -2.79 -37.91 -19.21
CA THR A 297 -4.23 -38.25 -19.21
C THR A 297 -4.96 -37.81 -20.48
N THR A 298 -4.51 -36.72 -21.10
CA THR A 298 -5.17 -36.05 -22.25
C THR A 298 -4.47 -36.27 -23.59
N ARG A 299 -3.29 -36.90 -23.61
CA ARG A 299 -2.40 -37.00 -24.78
C ARG A 299 -3.01 -37.73 -25.98
N GLU A 300 -3.70 -38.84 -25.74
CA GLU A 300 -4.11 -39.77 -26.81
C GLU A 300 -5.55 -39.54 -27.31
N GLN A 301 -6.41 -38.93 -26.49
CA GLN A 301 -7.83 -38.80 -26.79
C GLN A 301 -8.38 -37.44 -26.35
N ARG A 302 -9.10 -36.80 -27.27
CA ARG A 302 -9.87 -35.58 -27.03
C ARG A 302 -11.26 -35.97 -26.48
N ASN A 303 -11.33 -36.06 -25.15
CA ASN A 303 -12.50 -36.54 -24.39
C ASN A 303 -13.19 -35.42 -23.61
N GLY A 304 -12.86 -34.17 -23.95
CA GLY A 304 -13.35 -32.96 -23.31
C GLY A 304 -14.69 -32.49 -23.87
N ILE A 305 -15.03 -31.26 -23.53
CA ILE A 305 -16.12 -30.53 -24.18
C ILE A 305 -15.54 -29.69 -25.32
N GLN A 306 -16.29 -29.58 -26.43
CA GLN A 306 -15.86 -28.76 -27.56
C GLN A 306 -15.72 -27.30 -27.13
N TRP A 307 -14.50 -26.74 -27.18
CA TRP A 307 -14.21 -25.41 -26.66
C TRP A 307 -14.19 -24.33 -27.75
N ASN A 308 -13.58 -24.63 -28.89
CA ASN A 308 -13.69 -23.84 -30.11
C ASN A 308 -13.68 -24.78 -31.31
N LEU A 309 -13.42 -24.30 -32.55
CA LEU A 309 -13.42 -25.19 -33.72
C LEU A 309 -12.30 -26.24 -33.69
N LEU A 310 -11.19 -25.97 -32.98
CA LEU A 310 -9.95 -26.76 -33.05
C LEU A 310 -9.57 -27.44 -31.72
N GLU A 311 -10.10 -26.95 -30.60
CA GLU A 311 -9.69 -27.34 -29.25
C GLU A 311 -10.87 -27.86 -28.42
N GLN A 312 -10.56 -28.78 -27.51
CA GLN A 312 -11.45 -29.23 -26.45
C GLN A 312 -10.93 -28.81 -25.09
N LEU A 313 -11.84 -28.50 -24.17
CA LEU A 313 -11.52 -28.27 -22.77
C LEU A 313 -11.69 -29.60 -22.03
N GLU A 314 -10.60 -30.11 -21.47
CA GLU A 314 -10.55 -31.42 -20.83
C GLU A 314 -10.83 -31.36 -19.32
N ASP A 315 -10.40 -30.26 -18.68
CA ASP A 315 -10.36 -30.10 -17.24
C ASP A 315 -10.27 -28.62 -16.81
N LEU A 316 -10.52 -28.37 -15.52
CA LEU A 316 -10.20 -27.15 -14.81
C LEU A 316 -9.51 -27.53 -13.50
N GLU A 317 -8.37 -26.93 -13.20
CA GLU A 317 -7.55 -27.34 -12.05
C GLU A 317 -7.15 -26.16 -11.16
N PHE A 318 -7.15 -26.40 -9.85
CA PHE A 318 -6.50 -25.54 -8.88
C PHE A 318 -5.74 -26.38 -7.86
N ALA A 319 -4.43 -26.55 -8.09
CA ALA A 319 -3.59 -27.48 -7.34
C ALA A 319 -4.13 -28.92 -7.48
N ASP A 320 -4.50 -29.56 -6.37
CA ASP A 320 -5.04 -30.92 -6.31
C ASP A 320 -6.56 -31.00 -6.57
N ASP A 321 -7.27 -29.87 -6.50
CA ASP A 321 -8.71 -29.82 -6.82
C ASP A 321 -8.90 -29.82 -8.35
N ILE A 322 -9.31 -30.95 -8.92
CA ILE A 322 -9.55 -31.12 -10.36
C ILE A 322 -11.04 -31.22 -10.65
N ALA A 323 -11.52 -30.51 -11.67
CA ALA A 323 -12.83 -30.71 -12.28
C ALA A 323 -12.65 -31.19 -13.73
N LEU A 324 -12.69 -32.50 -13.94
CA LEU A 324 -12.70 -33.08 -15.29
C LEU A 324 -14.04 -32.79 -15.96
N VAL A 325 -14.04 -32.45 -17.24
CA VAL A 325 -15.28 -32.20 -17.99
C VAL A 325 -15.36 -33.09 -19.23
N SER A 326 -16.55 -33.60 -19.55
CA SER A 326 -16.79 -34.39 -20.76
C SER A 326 -18.24 -34.29 -21.22
N SER A 327 -18.49 -34.57 -22.49
CA SER A 327 -19.84 -34.62 -23.06
C SER A 327 -20.46 -36.03 -23.01
N ASN A 328 -19.66 -37.07 -22.79
CA ASN A 328 -20.07 -38.47 -22.83
C ASN A 328 -19.62 -39.23 -21.57
N ASN A 329 -20.46 -40.16 -21.10
CA ASN A 329 -20.17 -41.01 -19.94
C ASN A 329 -18.95 -41.92 -20.15
N GLN A 330 -18.81 -42.55 -21.33
CA GLN A 330 -17.68 -43.42 -21.63
C GLN A 330 -16.37 -42.62 -21.65
N GLN A 331 -16.38 -41.46 -22.30
CA GLN A 331 -15.23 -40.54 -22.32
C GLN A 331 -14.84 -40.08 -20.90
N MET A 332 -15.83 -39.83 -20.02
CA MET A 332 -15.58 -39.52 -18.62
C MET A 332 -14.97 -40.71 -17.85
N GLN A 333 -15.47 -41.93 -18.08
CA GLN A 333 -14.92 -43.14 -17.47
C GLN A 333 -13.47 -43.38 -17.91
N ASP A 334 -13.18 -43.29 -19.21
CA ASP A 334 -11.84 -43.49 -19.76
C ASP A 334 -10.86 -42.45 -19.20
N LYS A 335 -11.29 -41.18 -19.16
CA LYS A 335 -10.49 -40.08 -18.58
C LYS A 335 -10.21 -40.30 -17.09
N THR A 336 -11.22 -40.75 -16.34
CA THR A 336 -11.08 -41.05 -14.90
C THR A 336 -10.13 -42.22 -14.67
N ALA A 337 -10.20 -43.27 -15.49
CA ALA A 337 -9.31 -44.43 -15.42
C ALA A 337 -7.86 -44.05 -15.74
N ARG A 338 -7.62 -43.28 -16.80
CA ARG A 338 -6.26 -42.80 -17.17
C ARG A 338 -5.66 -41.89 -16.11
N LEU A 339 -6.44 -40.93 -15.59
CA LEU A 339 -6.00 -40.05 -14.51
C LEU A 339 -5.61 -40.87 -13.29
N THR A 340 -6.43 -41.86 -12.93
CA THR A 340 -6.15 -42.77 -11.80
C THR A 340 -4.86 -43.54 -12.03
N ALA A 341 -4.68 -44.16 -13.19
CA ALA A 341 -3.48 -44.93 -13.52
C ALA A 341 -2.21 -44.05 -13.47
N ASN A 342 -2.24 -42.87 -14.10
CA ASN A 342 -1.10 -41.96 -14.15
C ASN A 342 -0.78 -41.33 -12.79
N SER A 343 -1.79 -40.99 -11.98
CA SER A 343 -1.57 -40.45 -10.64
C SER A 343 -0.94 -41.47 -9.68
N ILE A 344 -1.34 -42.75 -9.76
CA ILE A 344 -0.77 -43.83 -8.94
C ILE A 344 0.73 -44.00 -9.21
N LYS A 345 1.17 -43.89 -10.48
CA LYS A 345 2.58 -43.94 -10.87
C LYS A 345 3.45 -42.86 -10.18
N LEU A 346 2.83 -41.77 -9.73
CA LEU A 346 3.49 -40.68 -8.99
C LEU A 346 3.30 -40.79 -7.46
N GLY A 347 2.63 -41.84 -6.97
CA GLY A 347 2.29 -42.02 -5.55
C GLY A 347 1.00 -41.31 -5.11
N LEU A 348 0.23 -40.73 -6.05
CA LEU A 348 -1.04 -40.07 -5.76
C LEU A 348 -2.23 -41.03 -5.92
N HIS A 349 -3.06 -41.12 -4.89
CA HIS A 349 -4.26 -41.95 -4.89
C HIS A 349 -5.52 -41.09 -4.81
N PRO A 350 -6.48 -41.26 -5.74
CA PRO A 350 -7.78 -40.59 -5.64
C PRO A 350 -8.51 -40.99 -4.36
N ASN A 351 -9.02 -39.99 -3.62
CA ASN A 351 -9.90 -40.20 -2.51
C ASN A 351 -11.32 -40.46 -3.04
N VAL A 352 -11.69 -41.73 -3.15
CA VAL A 352 -13.00 -42.15 -3.70
C VAL A 352 -14.17 -41.54 -2.91
N SER A 353 -14.04 -41.41 -1.59
CA SER A 353 -15.11 -40.88 -0.72
C SER A 353 -15.40 -39.39 -0.94
N LYS A 354 -14.44 -38.62 -1.46
CA LYS A 354 -14.59 -37.20 -1.75
C LYS A 354 -14.66 -36.88 -3.23
N THR A 355 -14.25 -37.82 -4.07
CA THR A 355 -14.38 -37.72 -5.52
C THR A 355 -15.85 -37.92 -5.89
N LYS A 356 -16.43 -36.98 -6.63
CA LYS A 356 -17.88 -36.94 -6.93
C LYS A 356 -18.14 -36.63 -8.39
N VAL A 357 -19.21 -37.20 -8.94
CA VAL A 357 -19.63 -36.94 -10.32
C VAL A 357 -20.93 -36.15 -10.34
N MET A 358 -20.96 -35.10 -11.15
CA MET A 358 -22.16 -34.33 -11.45
C MET A 358 -22.53 -34.51 -12.92
N LYS A 359 -23.81 -34.76 -13.20
CA LYS A 359 -24.36 -34.93 -14.54
C LYS A 359 -25.38 -33.83 -14.84
N VAL A 360 -25.28 -33.21 -16.02
CA VAL A 360 -26.18 -32.14 -16.47
C VAL A 360 -26.77 -32.53 -17.82
N ASN A 361 -28.10 -32.55 -17.94
CA ASN A 361 -28.84 -32.99 -19.13
C ASN A 361 -28.38 -34.36 -19.66
N CYS A 362 -28.20 -35.34 -18.78
CA CYS A 362 -27.84 -36.70 -19.13
C CYS A 362 -28.98 -37.66 -18.76
N THR A 363 -29.32 -38.58 -19.66
CA THR A 363 -30.28 -39.68 -19.41
C THR A 363 -29.57 -41.01 -19.10
N ASN A 364 -28.24 -41.04 -19.20
CA ASN A 364 -27.44 -42.25 -19.00
C ASN A 364 -27.18 -42.51 -17.50
N ASN A 365 -27.67 -43.66 -17.03
CA ASN A 365 -27.57 -44.10 -15.64
C ASN A 365 -26.31 -44.95 -15.35
N ARG A 366 -25.40 -45.13 -16.32
CA ARG A 366 -24.14 -45.85 -16.08
C ARG A 366 -23.29 -45.06 -15.06
N PRO A 367 -22.87 -45.70 -13.95
CA PRO A 367 -22.03 -45.06 -12.94
C PRO A 367 -20.60 -44.93 -13.45
N VAL A 368 -19.93 -43.85 -13.05
CA VAL A 368 -18.48 -43.71 -13.23
C VAL A 368 -17.78 -44.37 -12.05
N LYS A 369 -16.71 -45.11 -12.32
CA LYS A 369 -15.94 -45.87 -11.33
C LYS A 369 -14.49 -45.43 -11.29
N VAL A 370 -13.90 -45.51 -10.10
CA VAL A 370 -12.44 -45.48 -9.90
C VAL A 370 -12.05 -46.89 -9.46
N ARG A 371 -11.27 -47.59 -10.30
CA ARG A 371 -11.08 -49.05 -10.20
C ARG A 371 -12.46 -49.73 -10.17
N ASP A 372 -12.74 -50.54 -9.16
CA ASP A 372 -14.03 -51.23 -9.00
C ASP A 372 -15.05 -50.48 -8.15
N THR A 373 -14.68 -49.32 -7.58
CA THR A 373 -15.57 -48.56 -6.70
C THR A 373 -16.36 -47.51 -7.45
N ILE A 374 -17.68 -47.50 -7.25
CA ILE A 374 -18.60 -46.52 -7.85
C ILE A 374 -18.42 -45.15 -7.18
N LEU A 375 -18.28 -44.11 -8.00
CA LEU A 375 -18.29 -42.72 -7.53
C LEU A 375 -19.71 -42.26 -7.22
N GLU A 376 -19.87 -41.52 -6.12
CA GLU A 376 -21.17 -40.94 -5.76
C GLU A 376 -21.56 -39.85 -6.76
N GLU A 377 -22.79 -39.95 -7.27
CA GLU A 377 -23.40 -38.95 -8.15
C GLU A 377 -24.10 -37.88 -7.31
N VAL A 378 -23.79 -36.62 -7.58
CA VAL A 378 -24.28 -35.46 -6.81
C VAL A 378 -24.95 -34.43 -7.72
N THR A 379 -25.96 -33.75 -7.19
CA THR A 379 -26.62 -32.62 -7.87
C THR A 379 -25.94 -31.29 -7.57
N SER A 380 -25.15 -31.21 -6.50
CA SER A 380 -24.37 -30.04 -6.12
C SER A 380 -23.05 -30.43 -5.46
N PHE A 381 -22.03 -29.59 -5.61
CA PHE A 381 -20.69 -29.81 -5.09
C PHE A 381 -20.04 -28.49 -4.63
N VAL A 382 -19.17 -28.55 -3.61
CA VAL A 382 -18.42 -27.38 -3.14
C VAL A 382 -17.06 -27.33 -3.85
N TYR A 383 -17.00 -26.62 -4.97
CA TYR A 383 -15.78 -26.43 -5.75
C TYR A 383 -15.07 -25.13 -5.35
N LEU A 384 -13.80 -25.21 -4.93
CA LEU A 384 -12.98 -24.07 -4.49
C LEU A 384 -13.69 -23.17 -3.45
N GLY A 385 -14.48 -23.82 -2.60
CA GLY A 385 -15.27 -23.21 -1.54
C GLY A 385 -16.65 -22.67 -1.94
N SER A 386 -16.98 -22.62 -3.24
CA SER A 386 -18.27 -22.14 -3.77
C SER A 386 -19.16 -23.30 -4.22
N VAL A 387 -20.47 -23.21 -3.98
CA VAL A 387 -21.42 -24.28 -4.37
C VAL A 387 -21.75 -24.19 -5.86
N VAL A 388 -21.39 -25.22 -6.62
CA VAL A 388 -21.83 -25.43 -8.01
C VAL A 388 -22.90 -26.52 -8.04
N SER A 389 -23.87 -26.41 -8.95
CA SER A 389 -25.04 -27.30 -9.02
C SER A 389 -25.57 -27.40 -10.43
N ILE A 390 -26.33 -28.45 -10.72
CA ILE A 390 -26.98 -28.74 -12.02
C ILE A 390 -27.98 -27.66 -12.48
N ASP A 391 -28.32 -26.69 -11.61
CA ASP A 391 -29.18 -25.53 -11.89
C ASP A 391 -28.42 -24.19 -11.93
N GLY A 392 -27.08 -24.26 -11.83
CA GLY A 392 -26.16 -23.14 -11.74
C GLY A 392 -25.71 -22.81 -10.30
N GLY A 393 -26.44 -23.22 -9.26
CA GLY A 393 -25.99 -23.21 -7.84
C GLY A 393 -25.75 -21.86 -7.16
N SER A 394 -26.11 -20.72 -7.77
CA SER A 394 -25.85 -19.39 -7.18
C SER A 394 -26.63 -19.15 -5.88
N ASP A 395 -27.90 -19.57 -5.83
CA ASP A 395 -28.78 -19.34 -4.69
C ASP A 395 -28.32 -20.14 -3.46
N GLU A 396 -27.95 -21.39 -3.66
CA GLU A 396 -27.39 -22.28 -2.64
C GLU A 396 -26.04 -21.77 -2.13
N ASP A 397 -25.16 -21.28 -3.03
CA ASP A 397 -23.89 -20.67 -2.61
C ASP A 397 -24.12 -19.42 -1.75
N ILE A 398 -25.05 -18.54 -2.14
CA ILE A 398 -25.42 -17.35 -1.36
C ILE A 398 -25.94 -17.75 0.03
N LYS A 399 -26.81 -18.76 0.14
CA LYS A 399 -27.29 -19.28 1.42
C LYS A 399 -26.13 -19.76 2.30
N VAL A 400 -25.22 -20.57 1.74
CA VAL A 400 -24.02 -21.06 2.46
C VAL A 400 -23.13 -19.91 2.91
N ARG A 401 -22.95 -18.87 2.09
CA ARG A 401 -22.14 -17.68 2.39
C ARG A 401 -22.75 -16.84 3.50
N ILE A 402 -24.06 -16.62 3.46
CA ILE A 402 -24.80 -15.97 4.55
C ILE A 402 -24.62 -16.75 5.86
N ASN A 403 -24.74 -18.07 5.83
CA ASN A 403 -24.57 -18.89 7.04
C ASN A 403 -23.14 -18.82 7.59
N LYS A 404 -22.11 -18.91 6.73
CA LYS A 404 -20.71 -18.72 7.14
C LYS A 404 -20.45 -17.33 7.72
N ALA A 405 -20.97 -16.29 7.07
CA ALA A 405 -20.86 -14.92 7.56
C ALA A 405 -21.62 -14.70 8.88
N ARG A 406 -22.78 -15.35 9.05
CA ARG A 406 -23.56 -15.32 10.29
C ARG A 406 -22.78 -15.96 11.44
N VAL A 407 -22.14 -17.11 11.22
CA VAL A 407 -21.28 -17.75 12.22
C VAL A 407 -20.11 -16.82 12.58
N ALA A 408 -19.44 -16.24 11.57
CA ALA A 408 -18.35 -15.28 11.79
C ALA A 408 -18.81 -14.04 12.58
N PHE A 409 -19.99 -13.50 12.27
CA PHE A 409 -20.57 -12.37 12.97
C PHE A 409 -20.92 -12.73 14.42
N ASN A 410 -21.55 -13.89 14.66
CA ASN A 410 -21.94 -14.32 15.99
C ASN A 410 -20.74 -14.61 16.90
N MET A 411 -19.64 -15.12 16.34
CA MET A 411 -18.38 -15.28 17.09
C MET A 411 -17.85 -13.95 17.66
N LEU A 412 -18.25 -12.82 17.07
CA LEU A 412 -17.83 -11.48 17.46
C LEU A 412 -18.89 -10.74 18.27
N ARG A 413 -19.88 -11.45 18.82
CA ARG A 413 -20.97 -10.85 19.62
C ARG A 413 -20.45 -9.90 20.72
N LYS A 414 -19.39 -10.29 21.44
CA LYS A 414 -18.76 -9.46 22.49
C LYS A 414 -18.17 -8.16 21.93
N VAL A 415 -17.63 -8.19 20.71
CA VAL A 415 -17.10 -7.00 20.02
C VAL A 415 -18.24 -6.05 19.68
N TRP A 416 -19.36 -6.57 19.17
CA TRP A 416 -20.51 -5.75 18.77
C TRP A 416 -21.21 -5.10 19.97
N SER A 417 -21.33 -5.82 21.09
CA SER A 417 -21.97 -5.32 22.31
C SER A 417 -21.09 -4.33 23.09
N SER A 418 -19.76 -4.41 23.00
CA SER A 418 -18.82 -3.58 23.76
C SER A 418 -19.03 -2.07 23.53
N HIS A 419 -19.03 -1.29 24.60
CA HIS A 419 -19.06 0.19 24.55
C HIS A 419 -17.65 0.80 24.40
N VAL A 420 -16.61 0.03 24.71
CA VAL A 420 -15.20 0.47 24.66
C VAL A 420 -14.68 0.51 23.21
N ILE A 421 -15.18 -0.36 22.34
CA ILE A 421 -14.74 -0.43 20.95
C ILE A 421 -15.51 0.60 20.12
N SER A 422 -14.77 1.52 19.48
CA SER A 422 -15.37 2.57 18.65
C SER A 422 -16.14 2.02 17.45
N ARG A 423 -17.21 2.72 17.02
CA ARG A 423 -18.02 2.35 15.85
C ARG A 423 -17.18 2.13 14.60
N ARG A 424 -16.22 3.03 14.33
CA ARG A 424 -15.27 2.91 13.21
C ARG A 424 -14.50 1.59 13.24
N THR A 425 -14.01 1.18 14.41
CA THR A 425 -13.28 -0.08 14.57
C THR A 425 -14.19 -1.28 14.36
N LYS A 426 -15.42 -1.25 14.88
CA LYS A 426 -16.41 -2.32 14.66
C LYS A 426 -16.71 -2.50 13.18
N PHE A 427 -16.91 -1.42 12.43
CA PHE A 427 -17.12 -1.50 10.99
C PHE A 427 -15.91 -2.03 10.22
N ARG A 428 -14.67 -1.66 10.62
CA ARG A 428 -13.45 -2.27 10.06
C ARG A 428 -13.40 -3.77 10.33
N ILE A 429 -13.74 -4.23 11.53
CA ILE A 429 -13.78 -5.66 11.89
C ILE A 429 -14.88 -6.37 11.09
N PHE A 430 -16.08 -5.77 10.98
CA PHE A 430 -17.19 -6.30 10.18
C PHE A 430 -16.78 -6.47 8.71
N ASN A 431 -16.20 -5.44 8.09
CA ASN A 431 -15.79 -5.49 6.69
C ASN A 431 -14.69 -6.53 6.43
N THR A 432 -13.73 -6.67 7.34
CA THR A 432 -12.59 -7.58 7.19
C THR A 432 -12.88 -9.04 7.55
N ASN A 433 -13.75 -9.31 8.53
CA ASN A 433 -13.97 -10.67 9.04
C ASN A 433 -15.34 -11.27 8.66
N VAL A 434 -16.37 -10.44 8.46
CA VAL A 434 -17.73 -10.90 8.16
C VAL A 434 -18.05 -10.68 6.69
N LYS A 435 -17.93 -9.45 6.21
CA LYS A 435 -18.27 -9.12 4.82
C LYS A 435 -17.32 -9.79 3.82
N ALA A 436 -16.03 -9.94 4.14
CA ALA A 436 -15.09 -10.70 3.32
C ALA A 436 -15.50 -12.18 3.15
N VAL A 437 -16.03 -12.81 4.21
CA VAL A 437 -16.56 -14.19 4.15
C VAL A 437 -17.85 -14.24 3.34
N LEU A 438 -18.72 -13.25 3.52
CA LEU A 438 -19.99 -13.12 2.81
C LEU A 438 -19.78 -12.99 1.30
N LEU A 439 -18.87 -12.11 0.86
CA LEU A 439 -18.71 -11.72 -0.55
C LEU A 439 -17.72 -12.58 -1.34
N TYR A 440 -17.12 -13.62 -0.75
CA TYR A 440 -16.28 -14.53 -1.52
C TYR A 440 -17.09 -15.24 -2.60
N GLY A 441 -16.64 -15.18 -3.85
CA GLY A 441 -17.34 -15.77 -4.99
C GLY A 441 -18.46 -14.91 -5.57
N SER A 442 -18.71 -13.72 -5.02
CA SER A 442 -19.82 -12.85 -5.46
C SER A 442 -19.72 -12.40 -6.92
N GLU A 443 -18.50 -12.39 -7.46
CA GLU A 443 -18.17 -12.12 -8.85
C GLU A 443 -18.86 -13.13 -9.78
N THR A 444 -19.08 -14.37 -9.33
CA THR A 444 -19.60 -15.48 -10.14
C THR A 444 -21.08 -15.75 -9.94
N TRP A 445 -21.78 -15.01 -9.06
CA TRP A 445 -23.18 -15.28 -8.75
C TRP A 445 -24.12 -14.73 -9.81
N ARG A 446 -25.12 -15.50 -10.22
CA ARG A 446 -26.33 -14.96 -10.83
C ARG A 446 -27.11 -14.19 -9.76
N THR A 447 -27.37 -12.91 -9.99
CA THR A 447 -28.03 -12.04 -9.00
C THR A 447 -29.48 -11.80 -9.42
N THR A 448 -30.43 -12.23 -8.57
CA THR A 448 -31.88 -12.02 -8.74
C THR A 448 -32.38 -11.07 -7.67
N ASN A 449 -33.54 -10.42 -7.86
CA ASN A 449 -34.11 -9.53 -6.85
C ASN A 449 -34.28 -10.24 -5.49
N GLN A 450 -34.73 -11.50 -5.51
CA GLN A 450 -34.90 -12.30 -4.29
C GLN A 450 -33.59 -12.58 -3.57
N THR A 451 -32.51 -12.93 -4.29
CA THR A 451 -31.20 -13.22 -3.68
C THR A 451 -30.51 -11.94 -3.20
N SER A 452 -30.62 -10.85 -3.94
CA SER A 452 -30.19 -9.51 -3.51
C SER A 452 -30.85 -9.10 -2.20
N GLN A 453 -32.17 -9.28 -2.10
CA GLN A 453 -32.91 -8.92 -0.89
C GLN A 453 -32.49 -9.75 0.32
N LYS A 454 -32.23 -11.06 0.14
CA LYS A 454 -31.72 -11.93 1.21
C LYS A 454 -30.35 -11.46 1.71
N LEU A 455 -29.43 -11.11 0.82
CA LEU A 455 -28.11 -10.56 1.16
C LEU A 455 -28.23 -9.22 1.89
N GLN A 456 -29.04 -8.30 1.35
CA GLN A 456 -29.23 -6.97 1.93
C GLN A 456 -29.86 -7.06 3.32
N THR A 457 -30.85 -7.93 3.50
CA THR A 457 -31.50 -8.18 4.79
C THR A 457 -30.50 -8.66 5.83
N PHE A 458 -29.59 -9.58 5.47
CA PHE A 458 -28.56 -10.06 6.39
C PHE A 458 -27.59 -8.94 6.77
N VAL A 459 -27.12 -8.15 5.79
CA VAL A 459 -26.22 -7.02 6.04
C VAL A 459 -26.92 -5.99 6.95
N ASN A 460 -28.16 -5.61 6.66
CA ASN A 460 -28.91 -4.64 7.48
C ASN A 460 -29.10 -5.14 8.91
N LYS A 461 -29.39 -6.44 9.12
CA LYS A 461 -29.45 -7.03 10.47
C LYS A 461 -28.11 -6.90 11.22
N CYS A 462 -26.99 -7.09 10.52
CA CYS A 462 -25.66 -6.90 11.12
C CYS A 462 -25.39 -5.42 11.45
N LEU A 463 -25.70 -4.50 10.53
CA LEU A 463 -25.49 -3.06 10.71
C LEU A 463 -26.32 -2.52 11.89
N ARG A 464 -27.61 -2.87 11.95
CA ARG A 464 -28.50 -2.48 13.07
C ARG A 464 -27.94 -2.96 14.40
N ARG A 465 -27.42 -4.19 14.46
CA ARG A 465 -26.83 -4.76 15.69
C ARG A 465 -25.50 -4.11 16.09
N ILE A 466 -24.67 -3.70 15.12
CA ILE A 466 -23.43 -2.95 15.39
C ILE A 466 -23.75 -1.54 15.92
N LEU A 467 -24.74 -0.88 15.33
CA LEU A 467 -25.17 0.48 15.68
C LEU A 467 -26.09 0.53 16.90
N LYS A 468 -26.58 -0.63 17.37
CA LYS A 468 -27.57 -0.77 18.45
C LYS A 468 -28.91 -0.09 18.14
N ILE A 469 -29.33 -0.16 16.88
CA ILE A 469 -30.62 0.35 16.41
C ILE A 469 -31.70 -0.71 16.61
N SER A 470 -32.73 -0.34 17.36
CA SER A 470 -33.92 -1.13 17.66
C SER A 470 -35.03 -0.89 16.63
N TRP A 471 -36.14 -1.63 16.71
CA TRP A 471 -37.29 -1.37 15.82
C TRP A 471 -38.04 -0.08 16.22
N THR A 472 -38.00 0.31 17.49
CA THR A 472 -38.69 1.51 18.00
C THR A 472 -38.07 2.80 17.49
N ASP A 473 -36.80 2.76 17.08
CA ASP A 473 -36.06 3.93 16.57
C ASP A 473 -36.54 4.38 15.17
N ARG A 474 -37.43 3.62 14.51
CA ARG A 474 -38.02 3.91 13.18
C ARG A 474 -37.01 4.32 12.08
N VAL A 475 -35.76 3.86 12.17
CA VAL A 475 -34.70 4.16 11.20
C VAL A 475 -34.90 3.42 9.88
N THR A 476 -35.00 4.16 8.77
CA THR A 476 -35.09 3.64 7.39
C THR A 476 -33.81 2.90 6.97
N ASN A 477 -33.86 2.12 5.88
CA ASN A 477 -32.67 1.38 5.44
C ASN A 477 -31.62 2.31 4.84
N GLU A 478 -32.05 3.38 4.18
CA GLU A 478 -31.20 4.40 3.57
C GLU A 478 -30.41 5.13 4.66
N MET A 479 -31.11 5.57 5.72
CA MET A 479 -30.47 6.20 6.88
C MET A 479 -29.56 5.23 7.64
N LEU A 480 -29.91 3.94 7.71
CA LEU A 480 -29.04 2.91 8.29
C LEU A 480 -27.69 2.79 7.53
N TRP A 481 -27.73 2.88 6.21
CA TRP A 481 -26.53 2.80 5.35
C TRP A 481 -25.66 4.04 5.51
N GLU A 482 -26.25 5.23 5.53
CA GLU A 482 -25.55 6.50 5.78
C GLU A 482 -24.86 6.51 7.15
N LEU A 483 -25.57 6.12 8.22
CA LEU A 483 -25.01 6.02 9.57
C LEU A 483 -23.87 5.00 9.68
N ALA A 484 -23.90 3.95 8.87
CA ALA A 484 -22.83 2.96 8.79
C ALA A 484 -21.67 3.37 7.89
N GLY A 485 -21.82 4.41 7.05
CA GLY A 485 -20.88 4.73 5.98
C GLY A 485 -20.78 3.60 4.95
N GLU A 486 -21.90 2.94 4.67
CA GLU A 486 -21.98 1.75 3.83
C GLU A 486 -22.90 1.99 2.64
N GLU A 487 -22.66 1.26 1.54
CA GLU A 487 -23.54 1.26 0.37
C GLU A 487 -24.32 -0.06 0.27
N PRO A 488 -25.45 -0.10 -0.47
CA PRO A 488 -26.20 -1.32 -0.72
C PRO A 488 -25.29 -2.46 -1.23
N ILE A 489 -25.53 -3.68 -0.73
CA ILE A 489 -24.66 -4.83 -1.00
C ILE A 489 -24.63 -5.17 -2.50
N ILE A 490 -25.73 -4.91 -3.20
CA ILE A 490 -25.85 -5.12 -4.64
C ILE A 490 -24.87 -4.24 -5.42
N THR A 491 -24.69 -2.98 -5.02
CA THR A 491 -23.73 -2.05 -5.62
C THR A 491 -22.30 -2.54 -5.44
N GLN A 492 -21.97 -3.09 -4.26
CA GLN A 492 -20.66 -3.68 -3.97
C GLN A 492 -20.39 -4.91 -4.85
N ILE A 493 -21.37 -5.79 -5.00
CA ILE A 493 -21.28 -6.99 -5.85
C ILE A 493 -21.10 -6.60 -7.32
N SER A 494 -21.87 -5.62 -7.81
CA SER A 494 -21.74 -5.10 -9.17
C SER A 494 -20.34 -4.55 -9.44
N LYS A 495 -19.78 -3.74 -8.52
CA LYS A 495 -18.41 -3.23 -8.64
C LYS A 495 -17.37 -4.36 -8.72
N ARG A 496 -17.54 -5.40 -7.89
CA ARG A 496 -16.66 -6.59 -7.90
C ARG A 496 -16.73 -7.35 -9.21
N LYS A 497 -17.94 -7.62 -9.72
CA LYS A 497 -18.16 -8.24 -11.03
C LYS A 497 -17.48 -7.47 -12.15
N TRP A 498 -17.69 -6.16 -12.22
CA TRP A 498 -17.06 -5.31 -13.24
C TRP A 498 -15.54 -5.26 -13.14
N ARG A 499 -14.98 -5.22 -11.94
CA ARG A 499 -13.52 -5.28 -11.74
C ARG A 499 -12.95 -6.61 -12.24
N TRP A 500 -13.60 -7.72 -11.88
CA TRP A 500 -13.19 -9.05 -12.31
C TRP A 500 -13.29 -9.21 -13.83
N ILE A 501 -14.41 -8.82 -14.45
CA ILE A 501 -14.56 -8.82 -15.92
C ILE A 501 -13.45 -8.00 -16.59
N GLY A 502 -13.16 -6.80 -16.07
CA GLY A 502 -12.08 -5.98 -16.58
C GLY A 502 -10.72 -6.66 -16.51
N HIS A 503 -10.43 -7.40 -15.43
CA HIS A 503 -9.23 -8.22 -15.30
C HIS A 503 -9.18 -9.34 -16.35
N ILE A 504 -10.28 -10.09 -16.54
CA ILE A 504 -10.37 -11.15 -17.54
C ILE A 504 -10.18 -10.63 -18.96
N LEU A 505 -10.78 -9.49 -19.30
CA LEU A 505 -10.67 -8.91 -20.65
C LEU A 505 -9.25 -8.45 -21.01
N ARG A 506 -8.36 -8.24 -20.02
CA ARG A 506 -6.95 -7.92 -20.25
C ARG A 506 -6.07 -9.15 -20.46
N LYS A 507 -6.53 -10.35 -20.11
CA LYS A 507 -5.80 -11.61 -20.35
C LYS A 507 -5.72 -11.92 -21.84
N PRO A 508 -4.75 -12.72 -22.31
CA PRO A 508 -4.68 -13.20 -23.70
C PRO A 508 -5.99 -13.80 -24.21
N ALA A 509 -6.25 -13.71 -25.51
CA ALA A 509 -7.51 -14.18 -26.11
C ALA A 509 -7.73 -15.69 -25.97
N ASN A 510 -6.64 -16.47 -25.95
CA ASN A 510 -6.62 -17.90 -25.77
C ASN A 510 -6.76 -18.34 -24.29
N ASN A 511 -6.75 -17.41 -23.31
CA ASN A 511 -6.91 -17.81 -21.91
C ASN A 511 -8.30 -18.42 -21.65
N ILE A 512 -8.34 -19.54 -20.93
CA ILE A 512 -9.56 -20.33 -20.72
C ILE A 512 -10.72 -19.52 -20.14
N THR A 513 -10.47 -18.67 -19.15
CA THR A 513 -11.53 -17.89 -18.48
C THR A 513 -12.04 -16.77 -19.38
N ARG A 514 -11.19 -16.19 -20.23
CA ARG A 514 -11.61 -15.21 -21.23
C ARG A 514 -12.45 -15.85 -22.33
N GLN A 515 -12.04 -17.03 -22.83
CA GLN A 515 -12.82 -17.81 -23.79
C GLN A 515 -14.19 -18.21 -23.21
N ALA A 516 -14.20 -18.62 -21.94
CA ALA A 516 -15.42 -19.01 -21.23
C ALA A 516 -16.47 -17.89 -21.19
N LEU A 517 -16.12 -16.61 -21.32
CA LEU A 517 -17.14 -15.53 -21.39
C LEU A 517 -17.95 -15.54 -22.69
N ARG A 518 -17.43 -16.14 -23.76
CA ARG A 518 -18.05 -16.16 -25.11
C ARG A 518 -18.46 -17.55 -25.58
N TRP A 519 -17.98 -18.59 -24.90
CA TRP A 519 -18.22 -19.98 -25.26
C TRP A 519 -19.71 -20.35 -25.31
N ASN A 520 -20.13 -21.09 -26.33
CA ASN A 520 -21.44 -21.74 -26.35
C ASN A 520 -21.23 -23.19 -26.82
N PRO A 521 -21.89 -24.18 -26.19
CA PRO A 521 -21.79 -25.57 -26.62
C PRO A 521 -22.59 -25.80 -27.91
N GLN A 522 -22.26 -26.88 -28.63
CA GLN A 522 -22.99 -27.30 -29.82
C GLN A 522 -24.33 -27.94 -29.43
N GLY A 523 -25.45 -27.38 -29.88
CA GLY A 523 -26.77 -27.91 -29.55
C GLY A 523 -27.92 -26.98 -29.95
N LYS A 524 -29.14 -27.33 -29.56
CA LYS A 524 -30.34 -26.50 -29.75
C LYS A 524 -30.86 -26.01 -28.40
N ARG A 525 -31.18 -24.72 -28.33
CA ARG A 525 -31.83 -24.14 -27.13
C ARG A 525 -33.24 -24.72 -26.97
N LYS A 526 -33.67 -24.87 -25.71
CA LYS A 526 -35.08 -25.26 -25.40
C LYS A 526 -36.04 -24.17 -25.91
N ARG A 527 -37.19 -24.58 -26.44
CA ARG A 527 -38.27 -23.65 -26.83
C ARG A 527 -38.81 -22.96 -25.57
N GLY A 528 -39.04 -21.64 -25.63
CA GLY A 528 -39.56 -20.82 -24.52
C GLY A 528 -38.59 -19.73 -24.04
N ARG A 529 -39.01 -18.98 -23.00
CA ARG A 529 -38.22 -17.87 -22.44
C ARG A 529 -36.90 -18.41 -21.81
N PRO A 530 -35.73 -17.90 -22.22
CA PRO A 530 -34.46 -18.35 -21.64
C PRO A 530 -34.36 -18.04 -20.14
N ARG A 531 -33.93 -19.03 -19.34
CA ARG A 531 -33.69 -18.85 -17.88
C ARG A 531 -32.62 -17.82 -17.64
N ASN A 532 -32.84 -16.82 -16.77
CA ASN A 532 -31.83 -15.81 -16.42
C ASN A 532 -30.47 -16.45 -16.06
N SER A 533 -29.38 -15.95 -16.65
CA SER A 533 -28.02 -16.50 -16.56
C SER A 533 -27.07 -15.42 -16.08
N TRP A 534 -25.89 -15.80 -15.59
CA TRP A 534 -24.89 -14.82 -15.16
C TRP A 534 -24.55 -13.84 -16.29
N ARG A 535 -24.39 -14.34 -17.53
CA ARG A 535 -24.11 -13.51 -18.72
C ARG A 535 -25.22 -12.52 -19.04
N ARG A 536 -26.50 -12.90 -18.86
CA ARG A 536 -27.65 -12.02 -19.12
C ARG A 536 -27.91 -11.01 -18.00
N GLY A 537 -27.48 -11.32 -16.78
CA GLY A 537 -27.50 -10.38 -15.65
C GLY A 537 -26.43 -9.29 -15.73
N ILE A 538 -25.55 -9.35 -16.73
CA ILE A 538 -24.58 -8.32 -17.06
C ILE A 538 -25.08 -7.65 -18.32
N ASP A 539 -25.28 -6.33 -18.29
CA ASP A 539 -25.80 -5.55 -19.42
C ASP A 539 -24.90 -5.72 -20.66
N LEU A 540 -25.26 -6.69 -21.50
CA LEU A 540 -24.51 -7.13 -22.68
C LEU A 540 -24.38 -6.01 -23.72
N THR A 541 -25.20 -4.96 -23.63
CA THR A 541 -25.11 -3.76 -24.45
C THR A 541 -23.79 -3.01 -24.18
N GLY A 542 -23.39 -2.88 -22.92
CA GLY A 542 -22.12 -2.25 -22.54
C GLY A 542 -20.88 -3.10 -22.89
N ILE A 543 -20.99 -4.43 -22.77
CA ILE A 543 -19.91 -5.36 -23.14
C ILE A 543 -19.79 -5.50 -24.66
N ARG A 544 -20.90 -5.60 -25.41
CA ARG A 544 -20.88 -5.59 -26.88
C ARG A 544 -20.31 -4.28 -27.40
N VAL A 545 -20.69 -3.11 -26.87
CA VAL A 545 -20.14 -1.82 -27.29
C VAL A 545 -18.64 -1.70 -26.97
N MET A 546 -18.17 -2.17 -25.80
CA MET A 546 -16.73 -2.20 -25.50
C MET A 546 -15.95 -3.20 -26.36
N LEU A 547 -16.53 -4.35 -26.66
CA LEU A 547 -15.90 -5.38 -27.49
C LEU A 547 -15.89 -5.00 -28.98
N ILE A 548 -16.95 -4.35 -29.47
CA ILE A 548 -17.04 -3.77 -30.81
C ILE A 548 -16.04 -2.62 -30.94
N LYS A 549 -15.88 -1.76 -29.91
CA LYS A 549 -14.81 -0.73 -29.90
C LYS A 549 -13.40 -1.32 -29.92
N ASN A 550 -13.18 -2.51 -29.35
CA ASN A 550 -11.88 -3.19 -29.39
C ASN A 550 -11.64 -3.95 -30.71
N LEU A 551 -12.68 -4.45 -31.36
CA LEU A 551 -12.61 -5.03 -32.72
C LEU A 551 -12.48 -3.94 -33.79
N ASN A 552 -13.16 -2.80 -33.65
CA ASN A 552 -13.04 -1.68 -34.58
C ASN A 552 -11.76 -0.87 -34.39
N LYS A 553 -11.00 -1.09 -33.31
CA LYS A 553 -9.65 -0.50 -33.16
C LYS A 553 -8.62 -1.12 -34.12
N SER A 554 -8.96 -2.22 -34.81
CA SER A 554 -8.14 -2.78 -35.89
C SER A 554 -8.57 -2.35 -37.29
N MET A 555 -9.59 -1.50 -37.45
CA MET A 555 -9.92 -0.89 -38.74
C MET A 555 -10.18 0.61 -38.59
N SER A 556 -9.33 1.43 -39.21
CA SER A 556 -9.45 2.89 -39.25
C SER A 556 -10.64 3.31 -40.12
N GLY A 557 -11.64 4.00 -39.54
CA GLY A 557 -12.74 4.62 -40.29
C GLY A 557 -13.75 5.41 -39.44
N PRO A 558 -14.25 6.58 -39.89
CA PRO A 558 -15.01 7.52 -39.06
C PRO A 558 -16.54 7.38 -39.20
N LEU A 559 -17.17 6.52 -38.39
CA LEU A 559 -18.63 6.49 -38.22
C LEU A 559 -18.98 6.03 -36.79
N ALA A 560 -18.97 6.96 -35.82
CA ALA A 560 -19.37 6.66 -34.43
C ALA A 560 -19.85 7.92 -33.67
N HIS A 561 -20.96 8.54 -34.09
CA HIS A 561 -21.46 9.75 -33.41
C HIS A 561 -22.95 9.78 -33.03
N SER A 562 -23.62 8.64 -32.82
CA SER A 562 -25.06 8.67 -32.49
C SER A 562 -25.56 7.71 -31.40
N ALA A 563 -24.72 7.28 -30.44
CA ALA A 563 -25.17 6.34 -29.39
C ALA A 563 -24.62 6.62 -27.97
N GLU A 564 -24.60 7.88 -27.52
CA GLU A 564 -24.01 8.26 -26.21
C GLU A 564 -24.98 8.58 -25.05
N CYS A 565 -26.30 8.63 -25.23
CA CYS A 565 -27.17 9.23 -24.19
C CYS A 565 -27.64 8.31 -23.03
N GLY A 566 -27.42 6.99 -23.06
CA GLY A 566 -27.99 6.06 -22.05
C GLY A 566 -27.03 5.49 -20.99
N ALA A 567 -25.72 5.71 -21.10
CA ALA A 567 -24.70 4.91 -20.39
C ALA A 567 -23.90 5.67 -19.32
N ASP A 568 -24.20 6.94 -19.07
CA ASP A 568 -23.30 7.82 -18.30
C ASP A 568 -23.59 7.88 -16.80
N ASN A 569 -24.83 7.71 -16.35
CA ASN A 569 -25.14 7.72 -14.91
C ASN A 569 -24.55 6.52 -14.13
N ALA A 570 -24.36 5.36 -14.76
CA ALA A 570 -23.76 4.19 -14.11
C ALA A 570 -22.22 4.23 -14.10
N LYS A 571 -21.58 4.96 -15.03
CA LYS A 571 -20.11 5.16 -15.04
C LYS A 571 -19.66 6.18 -14.00
N VAL A 572 -20.52 7.14 -13.67
CA VAL A 572 -20.26 8.25 -12.74
C VAL A 572 -20.05 7.76 -11.30
N LEU A 573 -20.85 6.80 -10.82
CA LEU A 573 -20.67 6.19 -9.48
C LEU A 573 -19.49 5.19 -9.41
N LEU A 574 -19.14 4.58 -10.55
CA LEU A 574 -18.08 3.57 -10.63
C LEU A 574 -16.68 4.18 -10.77
N LYS A 575 -16.54 5.40 -11.34
CA LYS A 575 -15.28 6.13 -11.41
C LYS A 575 -14.96 6.94 -10.14
N ALA A 576 -15.95 7.44 -9.42
CA ALA A 576 -15.74 8.10 -8.12
C ALA A 576 -15.16 7.14 -7.05
N ASN A 577 -15.40 5.84 -7.16
CA ASN A 577 -14.83 4.82 -6.27
C ASN A 577 -13.40 4.38 -6.65
N LYS A 578 -12.91 4.77 -7.84
CA LYS A 578 -11.56 4.41 -8.30
C LYS A 578 -10.45 5.27 -7.70
N SER A 579 -10.73 6.48 -7.23
CA SER A 579 -9.71 7.33 -6.59
C SER A 579 -9.39 6.90 -5.15
N VAL A 580 -10.28 6.18 -4.46
CA VAL A 580 -9.97 5.51 -3.18
C VAL A 580 -9.38 4.10 -3.41
N GLN A 581 -9.62 3.51 -4.59
CA GLN A 581 -9.09 2.19 -4.98
C GLN A 581 -7.77 2.22 -5.75
N GLY A 582 -7.25 3.39 -6.13
CA GLY A 582 -5.92 3.51 -6.76
C GLY A 582 -4.76 2.99 -5.89
N TRP A 583 -5.00 2.77 -4.59
CA TRP A 583 -4.04 2.13 -3.66
C TRP A 583 -4.19 0.60 -3.59
N VAL A 584 -5.15 0.03 -4.31
CA VAL A 584 -5.47 -1.42 -4.35
C VAL A 584 -5.48 -1.94 -5.80
N GLU A 585 -5.29 -1.09 -6.81
CA GLU A 585 -5.36 -1.44 -8.24
C GLU A 585 -4.00 -1.65 -8.93
N GLU A 586 -2.88 -1.53 -8.21
CA GLU A 586 -1.61 -2.14 -8.60
C GLU A 586 -1.35 -3.32 -7.67
N ASP A 587 -0.96 -4.48 -8.20
CA ASP A 587 -0.57 -5.67 -7.42
C ASP A 587 0.74 -5.45 -6.61
N GLU A 588 1.08 -4.19 -6.32
CA GLU A 588 1.94 -3.84 -5.22
C GLU A 588 1.18 -4.04 -3.92
N SER A 589 1.36 -5.21 -3.30
CA SER A 589 1.27 -5.29 -1.84
C SER A 589 2.08 -4.11 -1.31
N SER A 590 1.48 -3.20 -0.51
CA SER A 590 2.22 -2.05 0.02
C SER A 590 3.52 -2.58 0.60
N LEU A 591 4.66 -2.23 -0.03
CA LEU A 591 5.94 -2.85 0.27
C LEU A 591 6.17 -2.82 1.78
N ALA A 592 6.87 -3.80 2.34
CA ALA A 592 7.31 -3.72 3.73
C ALA A 592 8.10 -2.43 4.02
N TYR A 593 8.58 -1.73 2.97
CA TYR A 593 9.04 -0.34 3.03
C TYR A 593 7.92 0.66 3.34
N PHE A 594 6.80 0.70 2.62
CA PHE A 594 5.68 1.60 2.92
C PHE A 594 5.02 1.30 4.26
N PHE A 595 4.91 0.02 4.68
CA PHE A 595 4.49 -0.31 6.05
C PHE A 595 5.55 0.01 7.10
N ARG A 596 6.86 -0.07 6.80
CA ARG A 596 7.92 0.39 7.71
C ARG A 596 8.05 1.91 7.73
N LEU A 597 7.74 2.59 6.64
CA LEU A 597 7.72 4.04 6.51
C LEU A 597 6.47 4.58 7.19
N GLU A 598 5.32 3.91 7.06
CA GLU A 598 4.13 4.17 7.87
C GLU A 598 4.36 3.81 9.33
N LYS A 599 4.98 2.67 9.67
CA LYS A 599 5.30 2.34 11.07
C LYS A 599 6.31 3.31 11.67
N ARG A 600 7.33 3.73 10.92
CA ARG A 600 8.33 4.72 11.35
C ARG A 600 7.71 6.10 11.44
N ARG A 601 6.93 6.56 10.44
CA ARG A 601 6.13 7.80 10.50
C ARG A 601 5.12 7.75 11.64
N SER A 602 4.47 6.62 11.86
CA SER A 602 3.52 6.39 12.95
C SER A 602 4.21 6.36 14.30
N ALA A 603 5.44 5.83 14.42
CA ALA A 603 6.24 5.85 15.64
C ALA A 603 6.89 7.23 15.90
N ASP A 604 7.23 7.97 14.84
CA ASP A 604 7.75 9.34 14.89
C ASP A 604 6.64 10.37 15.13
N SER A 605 5.41 10.07 14.73
CA SER A 605 4.22 10.87 14.99
C SER A 605 3.46 10.45 16.26
N LEU A 606 3.81 9.30 16.87
CA LEU A 606 3.17 8.84 18.11
C LEU A 606 3.70 9.68 19.27
N ILE A 607 2.79 10.39 19.91
CA ILE A 607 3.06 11.15 21.13
C ILE A 607 2.72 10.24 22.30
N SER A 608 3.74 9.61 22.90
CA SER A 608 3.55 8.67 24.01
C SER A 608 3.34 9.37 25.36
N ALA A 609 3.99 10.52 25.54
CA ALA A 609 3.88 11.34 26.74
C ALA A 609 4.30 12.78 26.42
N LEU A 610 3.85 13.74 27.23
CA LEU A 610 4.27 15.13 27.21
C LEU A 610 4.54 15.61 28.63
N ARG A 611 5.41 16.60 28.77
CA ARG A 611 5.64 17.31 30.02
C ARG A 611 4.81 18.59 30.02
N ASP A 612 3.94 18.73 31.00
CA ASP A 612 3.16 19.95 31.22
C ASP A 612 4.01 21.05 31.89
N PRO A 613 3.55 22.32 31.87
CA PRO A 613 4.31 23.46 32.40
C PRO A 613 4.66 23.34 33.89
N ASP A 614 3.85 22.61 34.67
CA ASP A 614 4.08 22.31 36.09
C ASP A 614 5.15 21.22 36.32
N GLY A 615 5.73 20.68 35.24
CA GLY A 615 6.74 19.64 35.27
C GLY A 615 6.18 18.21 35.27
N SER A 616 4.86 18.03 35.41
CA SER A 616 4.20 16.73 35.40
C SER A 616 4.24 16.07 34.02
N ILE A 617 4.20 14.73 33.97
CA ILE A 617 4.21 13.97 32.70
C ILE A 617 2.84 13.36 32.46
N VAL A 618 2.21 13.74 31.36
CA VAL A 618 0.91 13.24 30.92
C VAL A 618 1.09 12.25 29.76
N SER A 619 0.37 11.12 29.82
CA SER A 619 0.47 10.04 28.82
C SER A 619 -0.89 9.47 28.39
N SER A 620 -1.96 9.80 29.11
CA SER A 620 -3.30 9.36 28.73
C SER A 620 -3.80 10.13 27.50
N PRO A 621 -4.59 9.52 26.58
CA PRO A 621 -5.07 10.20 25.38
C PRO A 621 -5.85 11.49 25.66
N SER A 622 -6.64 11.54 26.74
CA SER A 622 -7.39 12.73 27.15
C SER A 622 -6.47 13.84 27.65
N ALA A 623 -5.49 13.51 28.49
CA ALA A 623 -4.53 14.48 29.02
C ALA A 623 -3.59 15.01 27.92
N LEU A 624 -3.11 14.14 27.03
CA LEU A 624 -2.34 14.54 25.85
C LEU A 624 -3.12 15.49 24.93
N CYS A 625 -4.40 15.19 24.68
CA CYS A 625 -5.29 16.06 23.92
C CYS A 625 -5.49 17.42 24.61
N ALA A 626 -5.70 17.44 25.94
CA ALA A 626 -5.86 18.67 26.70
C ALA A 626 -4.59 19.52 26.70
N SER A 627 -3.44 18.92 26.97
CA SER A 627 -2.12 19.57 26.97
C SER A 627 -1.79 20.18 25.61
N LEU A 628 -1.90 19.41 24.52
CA LEU A 628 -1.61 19.92 23.16
C LEU A 628 -2.63 20.95 22.67
N ARG A 629 -3.93 20.79 23.01
CA ARG A 629 -4.94 21.82 22.73
C ARG A 629 -4.56 23.11 23.43
N SER A 630 -4.28 23.06 24.73
CA SER A 630 -3.90 24.23 25.53
C SER A 630 -2.67 24.92 24.95
N PHE A 631 -1.60 24.14 24.73
CA PHE A 631 -0.34 24.65 24.18
C PHE A 631 -0.51 25.33 22.82
N TYR A 632 -1.14 24.67 21.83
CA TYR A 632 -1.31 25.27 20.50
C TYR A 632 -2.37 26.38 20.50
N SER A 633 -3.40 26.30 21.35
CA SER A 633 -4.33 27.41 21.53
C SER A 633 -3.58 28.65 22.01
N CYS A 634 -2.72 28.54 23.03
CA CYS A 634 -1.88 29.65 23.49
C CYS A 634 -0.94 30.17 22.41
N ILE A 635 -0.31 29.29 21.62
CA ILE A 635 0.56 29.71 20.51
C ILE A 635 -0.23 30.50 19.46
N PHE A 636 -1.44 30.10 19.09
CA PHE A 636 -2.21 30.78 18.06
C PHE A 636 -3.10 31.92 18.56
N THR A 637 -3.02 32.25 19.86
CA THR A 637 -3.60 33.46 20.42
C THR A 637 -2.65 34.64 20.24
N ALA A 638 -3.15 35.72 19.64
CA ALA A 638 -2.43 36.98 19.46
C ALA A 638 -1.87 37.51 20.79
N SER A 639 -0.71 38.13 20.72
CA SER A 639 -0.12 38.89 21.83
C SER A 639 -0.24 40.38 21.51
N PRO A 640 -0.31 41.27 22.51
CA PRO A 640 -0.35 42.71 22.26
C PRO A 640 0.85 43.16 21.40
N THR A 641 0.57 43.93 20.35
CA THR A 641 1.57 44.61 19.53
C THR A 641 1.53 46.10 19.80
N ASP A 642 2.65 46.79 19.58
CA ASP A 642 2.77 48.24 19.75
C ASP A 642 2.49 48.98 18.43
N PRO A 643 1.36 49.71 18.31
CA PRO A 643 0.98 50.40 17.07
C PRO A 643 1.94 51.53 16.67
N LEU A 644 2.60 52.18 17.64
CA LEU A 644 3.54 53.27 17.37
C LEU A 644 4.82 52.70 16.77
N VAL A 645 5.35 51.63 17.36
CA VAL A 645 6.52 50.92 16.83
C VAL A 645 6.19 50.31 15.47
N GLN A 646 5.02 49.72 15.31
CA GLN A 646 4.55 49.20 14.02
C GLN A 646 4.57 50.30 12.93
N SER A 647 4.00 51.46 13.21
CA SER A 647 3.99 52.59 12.28
C SER A 647 5.40 53.07 11.94
N SER A 648 6.29 53.11 12.94
CA SER A 648 7.70 53.47 12.74
C SER A 648 8.42 52.50 11.81
N LEU A 649 8.28 51.18 12.01
CA LEU A 649 8.94 50.18 11.17
C LEU A 649 8.39 50.16 9.74
N LEU A 650 7.08 50.34 9.56
CA LEU A 650 6.44 50.34 8.25
C LEU A 650 6.83 51.54 7.39
N ARG A 651 7.22 52.68 7.99
CA ARG A 651 7.72 53.87 7.25
C ARG A 651 8.99 53.59 6.46
N ASN A 652 9.79 52.60 6.88
CA ASN A 652 11.02 52.21 6.19
C ASN A 652 10.79 51.24 5.01
N LEU A 653 9.54 50.84 4.73
CA LEU A 653 9.21 50.10 3.52
C LEU A 653 9.27 51.04 2.30
N THR A 654 10.39 50.98 1.57
CA THR A 654 10.60 51.82 0.38
C THR A 654 10.01 51.25 -0.91
N ALA A 655 9.66 49.96 -0.91
CA ALA A 655 9.14 49.28 -2.08
C ALA A 655 7.61 49.20 -2.00
N THR A 656 6.94 49.92 -2.90
CA THR A 656 5.49 49.91 -3.05
C THR A 656 5.15 49.40 -4.44
N LEU A 657 4.13 48.55 -4.54
CA LEU A 657 3.65 48.05 -5.82
C LEU A 657 3.12 49.21 -6.68
N PRO A 658 3.58 49.32 -7.94
CA PRO A 658 2.96 50.20 -8.92
C PRO A 658 1.45 49.90 -9.07
N ARG A 659 0.63 50.92 -9.33
CA ARG A 659 -0.83 50.79 -9.36
C ARG A 659 -1.30 49.74 -10.38
N ASP A 660 -0.69 49.71 -11.56
CA ASP A 660 -0.95 48.74 -12.63
C ASP A 660 -0.65 47.29 -12.19
N GLN A 661 0.46 47.09 -11.45
CA GLN A 661 0.84 45.78 -10.92
C GLN A 661 -0.09 45.35 -9.77
N ALA A 662 -0.44 46.30 -8.89
CA ALA A 662 -1.41 46.06 -7.82
C ALA A 662 -2.79 45.66 -8.40
N SER A 663 -3.25 46.31 -9.47
CA SER A 663 -4.49 45.96 -10.17
C SER A 663 -4.50 44.53 -10.72
N HIS A 664 -3.33 43.94 -11.03
CA HIS A 664 -3.24 42.55 -11.50
C HIS A 664 -3.59 41.52 -10.41
N CYS A 665 -3.53 41.93 -9.14
CA CYS A 665 -3.91 41.11 -7.99
C CYS A 665 -5.34 41.34 -7.51
N GLU A 666 -6.07 42.29 -8.12
CA GLU A 666 -7.42 42.67 -7.73
C GLU A 666 -8.50 41.83 -8.45
N GLY A 667 -9.66 41.70 -7.80
CA GLY A 667 -10.87 41.19 -8.43
C GLY A 667 -11.33 39.82 -7.95
N SER A 668 -12.38 39.34 -8.63
CA SER A 668 -12.98 38.02 -8.37
C SER A 668 -12.18 36.90 -9.02
N LEU A 669 -12.29 35.69 -8.46
CA LEU A 669 -11.68 34.50 -9.06
C LEU A 669 -12.39 34.15 -10.37
N THR A 670 -11.60 33.82 -11.39
CA THR A 670 -12.12 33.33 -12.67
C THR A 670 -12.04 31.80 -12.74
N PRO A 671 -12.96 31.12 -13.46
CA PRO A 671 -12.88 29.68 -13.62
C PRO A 671 -11.58 29.21 -14.28
N SER A 672 -11.05 29.95 -15.25
CA SER A 672 -9.76 29.65 -15.88
C SER A 672 -8.59 29.78 -14.89
N GLY A 673 -8.60 30.83 -14.06
CA GLY A 673 -7.59 31.04 -13.01
C GLY A 673 -7.58 29.91 -11.97
N VAL A 674 -8.75 29.52 -11.48
CA VAL A 674 -8.88 28.43 -10.50
C VAL A 674 -8.53 27.07 -11.13
N LEU A 675 -8.87 26.83 -12.41
CA LEU A 675 -8.44 25.63 -13.13
C LEU A 675 -6.92 25.57 -13.28
N LYS A 676 -6.27 26.70 -13.60
CA LYS A 676 -4.79 26.78 -13.66
C LYS A 676 -4.19 26.44 -12.29
N ALA A 677 -4.75 26.99 -11.21
CA ALA A 677 -4.34 26.67 -9.85
C ALA A 677 -4.49 25.17 -9.54
N LEU A 678 -5.64 24.57 -9.88
CA LEU A 678 -5.94 23.16 -9.69
C LEU A 678 -4.97 22.25 -10.46
N LYS A 679 -4.73 22.52 -11.74
CA LYS A 679 -3.79 21.76 -12.59
C LYS A 679 -2.37 21.81 -12.04
N GLY A 680 -1.99 22.92 -11.40
CA GLY A 680 -0.69 23.08 -10.76
C GLY A 680 -0.55 22.41 -9.39
N MET A 681 -1.58 21.77 -8.82
CA MET A 681 -1.49 21.13 -7.51
C MET A 681 -0.74 19.79 -7.58
N ALA A 682 0.04 19.49 -6.53
CA ALA A 682 0.69 18.20 -6.38
C ALA A 682 -0.34 17.10 -6.05
N ARG A 683 -0.26 15.97 -6.76
CA ARG A 683 -1.10 14.79 -6.56
C ARG A 683 -0.71 14.01 -5.30
N GLY A 684 -1.63 13.20 -4.79
CA GLY A 684 -1.42 12.30 -3.65
C GLY A 684 -1.22 12.99 -2.31
N LYS A 685 -1.68 14.25 -2.17
CA LYS A 685 -1.63 15.01 -0.92
C LYS A 685 -2.89 14.76 -0.09
N ALA A 686 -2.74 14.77 1.24
CA ALA A 686 -3.86 14.57 2.15
C ALA A 686 -4.89 15.71 2.05
N PRO A 687 -6.20 15.40 1.95
CA PRO A 687 -7.26 16.39 1.98
C PRO A 687 -7.50 16.95 3.38
N GLY A 688 -8.42 17.91 3.49
CA GLY A 688 -8.88 18.46 4.76
C GLY A 688 -9.96 17.59 5.43
N LEU A 689 -10.80 18.23 6.23
CA LEU A 689 -11.88 17.58 7.00
C LEU A 689 -12.98 16.98 6.12
N ASP A 690 -13.22 17.55 4.95
CA ASP A 690 -14.20 17.05 3.98
C ASP A 690 -13.77 15.74 3.31
N GLY A 691 -12.48 15.40 3.38
CA GLY A 691 -11.92 14.22 2.74
C GLY A 691 -11.83 14.30 1.21
N LEU A 692 -12.11 15.45 0.59
CA LEU A 692 -12.10 15.62 -0.86
C LEU A 692 -10.68 15.98 -1.36
N PRO A 693 -10.00 15.11 -2.13
CA PRO A 693 -8.65 15.37 -2.60
C PRO A 693 -8.66 16.20 -3.89
N MET A 694 -7.51 16.75 -4.29
CA MET A 694 -7.42 17.57 -5.52
C MET A 694 -7.82 16.79 -6.77
N GLU A 695 -7.57 15.48 -6.81
CA GLU A 695 -7.94 14.60 -7.91
C GLU A 695 -9.45 14.54 -8.13
N PHE A 696 -10.25 14.74 -7.07
CA PHE A 696 -11.70 14.88 -7.19
C PHE A 696 -12.04 16.12 -8.02
N TYR A 697 -11.55 17.30 -7.60
CA TYR A 697 -11.80 18.55 -8.32
C TYR A 697 -11.28 18.51 -9.75
N LEU A 698 -10.10 17.92 -9.98
CA LEU A 698 -9.54 17.79 -11.33
C LEU A 698 -10.39 16.87 -12.22
N LYS A 699 -10.95 15.80 -11.64
CA LYS A 699 -11.75 14.83 -12.40
C LYS A 699 -13.12 15.37 -12.79
N PHE A 700 -13.70 16.20 -11.94
CA PHE A 700 -15.07 16.72 -12.07
C PHE A 700 -15.13 18.22 -12.38
N TRP A 701 -14.01 18.83 -12.76
CA TRP A 701 -13.91 20.28 -12.99
C TRP A 701 -14.98 20.81 -13.93
N ASP A 702 -15.25 20.11 -15.03
CA ASP A 702 -16.24 20.53 -16.03
C ASP A 702 -17.68 20.52 -15.48
N VAL A 703 -17.92 19.81 -14.37
CA VAL A 703 -19.24 19.70 -13.73
C VAL A 703 -19.36 20.66 -12.55
N ILE A 704 -18.34 20.76 -11.69
CA ILE A 704 -18.43 21.50 -10.41
C ILE A 704 -17.59 22.78 -10.39
N GLY A 705 -16.68 22.96 -11.35
CA GLY A 705 -15.71 24.05 -11.37
C GLY A 705 -16.36 25.43 -11.42
N PRO A 706 -17.29 25.69 -12.37
CA PRO A 706 -18.01 26.96 -12.44
C PRO A 706 -18.76 27.29 -11.14
N ASP A 707 -19.54 26.33 -10.61
CA ASP A 707 -20.30 26.53 -9.37
C ASP A 707 -19.40 26.77 -8.16
N LEU A 708 -18.28 26.04 -8.06
CA LEU A 708 -17.31 26.23 -7.00
C LEU A 708 -16.73 27.64 -7.02
N VAL A 709 -16.41 28.17 -8.21
CA VAL A 709 -15.89 29.53 -8.36
C VAL A 709 -16.94 30.55 -7.93
N THR A 710 -18.20 30.34 -8.31
CA THR A 710 -19.34 31.17 -7.85
C THR A 710 -19.46 31.17 -6.34
N VAL A 711 -19.37 30.01 -5.68
CA VAL A 711 -19.41 29.89 -4.22
C VAL A 711 -18.23 30.62 -3.58
N LEU A 712 -17.01 30.46 -4.10
CA LEU A 712 -15.82 31.13 -3.55
C LEU A 712 -15.93 32.66 -3.66
N ASN A 713 -16.41 33.17 -4.80
CA ASN A 713 -16.65 34.60 -4.97
C ASN A 713 -17.78 35.10 -4.06
N SER A 714 -18.86 34.33 -3.88
CA SER A 714 -19.92 34.66 -2.92
C SER A 714 -19.39 34.71 -1.48
N CYS A 715 -18.50 33.79 -1.08
CA CYS A 715 -17.81 33.86 0.21
C CYS A 715 -16.94 35.11 0.34
N PHE A 716 -16.29 35.55 -0.74
CA PHE A 716 -15.52 36.79 -0.76
C PHE A 716 -16.40 38.02 -0.55
N PHE A 717 -17.50 38.15 -1.30
CA PHE A 717 -18.42 39.28 -1.14
C PHE A 717 -19.13 39.30 0.22
N SER A 718 -19.44 38.14 0.79
CA SER A 718 -19.99 38.04 2.15
C SER A 718 -18.94 38.18 3.25
N GLY A 719 -17.65 38.20 2.92
CA GLY A 719 -16.54 38.29 3.86
C GLY A 719 -16.37 37.06 4.76
N CYS A 720 -17.04 35.94 4.47
CA CYS A 720 -17.00 34.75 5.31
C CYS A 720 -17.00 33.44 4.52
N LEU A 721 -15.98 32.61 4.77
CA LEU A 721 -15.96 31.23 4.29
C LEU A 721 -16.98 30.38 5.07
N SER A 722 -17.47 29.31 4.43
CA SER A 722 -18.31 28.32 5.11
C SER A 722 -17.58 27.68 6.30
N LEU A 723 -18.34 27.10 7.23
CA LEU A 723 -17.77 26.45 8.42
C LEU A 723 -16.79 25.33 8.05
N SER A 724 -17.07 24.59 6.97
CA SER A 724 -16.20 23.51 6.48
C SER A 724 -14.86 24.07 5.98
N GLN A 725 -14.89 25.15 5.17
CA GLN A 725 -13.72 25.76 4.56
C GLN A 725 -12.79 26.45 5.56
N ARG A 726 -13.34 27.08 6.60
CA ARG A 726 -12.54 27.80 7.60
C ARG A 726 -11.95 26.89 8.70
N ARG A 727 -12.41 25.64 8.81
CA ARG A 727 -11.89 24.65 9.78
C ARG A 727 -10.70 23.88 9.23
N GLY A 728 -9.69 23.66 10.07
CA GLY A 728 -8.49 22.88 9.73
C GLY A 728 -8.10 21.87 10.80
N VAL A 729 -7.34 20.85 10.41
CA VAL A 729 -6.77 19.87 11.35
C VAL A 729 -5.27 20.05 11.41
N ILE A 730 -4.76 20.40 12.58
CA ILE A 730 -3.33 20.46 12.85
C ILE A 730 -2.83 19.04 13.11
N THR A 731 -2.02 18.52 12.20
CA THR A 731 -1.25 17.28 12.39
C THR A 731 0.15 17.63 12.87
N LEU A 732 0.67 16.87 13.83
CA LEU A 732 1.97 17.15 14.45
C LEU A 732 3.06 16.29 13.83
N ALA A 733 4.17 16.94 13.45
CA ALA A 733 5.38 16.27 12.96
C ALA A 733 6.55 16.59 13.91
N PHE A 734 7.20 15.56 14.45
CA PHE A 734 8.38 15.75 15.30
C PHE A 734 9.56 16.30 14.49
N LYS A 735 10.23 17.36 14.99
CA LYS A 735 11.39 17.99 14.32
C LYS A 735 12.73 17.42 14.84
N LYS A 736 13.09 17.72 16.09
CA LYS A 736 14.31 17.29 16.81
C LYS A 736 14.20 17.63 18.30
N GLY A 737 15.04 17.05 19.16
CA GLY A 737 15.10 17.36 20.60
C GLY A 737 14.31 16.41 21.49
N ASN A 738 13.92 16.85 22.68
CA ASN A 738 13.13 16.04 23.62
C ASN A 738 11.69 15.87 23.12
N ARG A 739 11.22 14.62 22.98
CA ARG A 739 9.85 14.30 22.54
C ARG A 739 8.76 14.68 23.54
N LEU A 740 9.11 14.82 24.82
CA LEU A 740 8.18 15.25 25.88
C LEU A 740 7.85 16.75 25.79
N ASP A 741 8.65 17.53 25.06
CA ASP A 741 8.45 18.97 24.95
C ASP A 741 7.57 19.29 23.73
N PRO A 742 6.36 19.87 23.92
CA PRO A 742 5.46 20.23 22.83
C PRO A 742 6.09 21.24 21.84
N ARG A 743 7.10 22.02 22.26
CA ARG A 743 7.84 22.93 21.37
C ARG A 743 8.61 22.21 20.26
N ASN A 744 8.96 20.94 20.44
CA ASN A 744 9.67 20.14 19.45
C ASN A 744 8.77 19.50 18.38
N TRP A 745 7.45 19.70 18.48
CA TRP A 745 6.46 19.26 17.52
C TRP A 745 6.05 20.41 16.59
N LYS A 746 6.11 20.18 15.27
CA LYS A 746 5.75 21.15 14.23
C LYS A 746 4.28 20.96 13.83
N PRO A 747 3.44 22.00 13.92
CA PRO A 747 2.06 21.93 13.46
C PRO A 747 2.00 22.01 11.92
N ILE A 748 1.23 21.12 11.29
CA ILE A 748 0.91 21.14 9.86
C ILE A 748 -0.61 21.15 9.73
N SER A 749 -1.16 22.20 9.13
CA SER A 749 -2.60 22.38 8.96
C SER A 749 -3.09 21.68 7.70
N LEU A 750 -3.87 20.62 7.87
CA LEU A 750 -4.66 20.00 6.82
C LEU A 750 -5.92 20.83 6.59
N LEU A 751 -5.95 21.50 5.44
CA LEU A 751 -7.05 22.35 4.98
C LEU A 751 -7.82 21.65 3.86
N ASN A 752 -9.09 22.01 3.66
CA ASN A 752 -9.88 21.49 2.54
C ASN A 752 -9.31 21.97 1.20
N VAL A 753 -9.58 21.22 0.14
CA VAL A 753 -9.01 21.52 -1.17
C VAL A 753 -9.69 22.70 -1.84
N ASP A 754 -11.00 22.88 -1.65
CA ASP A 754 -11.72 24.06 -2.10
C ASP A 754 -11.14 25.38 -1.55
N TYR A 755 -10.83 25.45 -0.26
CA TYR A 755 -10.07 26.55 0.35
C TYR A 755 -8.69 26.72 -0.31
N LYS A 756 -7.98 25.60 -0.52
CA LYS A 756 -6.65 25.62 -1.12
C LYS A 756 -6.67 26.10 -2.57
N LEU A 757 -7.76 25.89 -3.31
CA LEU A 757 -7.92 26.39 -4.67
C LEU A 757 -8.00 27.91 -4.70
N ALA A 758 -8.85 28.52 -3.86
CA ALA A 758 -8.94 29.96 -3.75
C ALA A 758 -7.60 30.57 -3.34
N SER A 759 -7.02 30.11 -2.23
CA SER A 759 -5.74 30.63 -1.72
C SER A 759 -4.57 30.39 -2.68
N ARG A 760 -4.56 29.29 -3.45
CA ARG A 760 -3.55 29.06 -4.51
C ARG A 760 -3.71 30.01 -5.68
N THR A 761 -4.93 30.37 -6.03
CA THR A 761 -5.19 31.31 -7.13
C THR A 761 -4.66 32.70 -6.75
N ILE A 762 -4.98 33.17 -5.53
CA ILE A 762 -4.44 34.42 -4.98
C ILE A 762 -2.92 34.38 -4.81
N ALA A 763 -2.36 33.24 -4.39
CA ALA A 763 -0.91 33.06 -4.33
C ALA A 763 -0.24 33.14 -5.70
N GLY A 764 -0.93 32.70 -6.77
CA GLY A 764 -0.47 32.85 -8.15
C GLY A 764 -0.30 34.32 -8.53
N CYS A 765 -1.33 35.14 -8.27
CA CYS A 765 -1.26 36.59 -8.49
C CYS A 765 -0.12 37.24 -7.70
N LEU A 766 0.04 36.87 -6.43
CA LEU A 766 1.12 37.40 -5.61
C LEU A 766 2.51 37.01 -6.15
N LEU A 767 2.69 35.78 -6.64
CA LEU A 767 3.97 35.34 -7.20
C LEU A 767 4.39 36.19 -8.41
N ASP A 768 3.43 36.65 -9.21
CA ASP A 768 3.71 37.46 -10.39
C ASP A 768 4.30 38.84 -10.00
N VAL A 769 4.02 39.34 -8.79
CA VAL A 769 4.43 40.71 -8.36
C VAL A 769 5.34 40.75 -7.12
N ILE A 770 5.53 39.65 -6.40
CA ILE A 770 6.25 39.63 -5.11
C ILE A 770 7.69 40.16 -5.20
N HIS A 771 8.34 39.97 -6.36
CA HIS A 771 9.71 40.42 -6.62
C HIS A 771 9.86 41.96 -6.62
N LEU A 772 8.76 42.70 -6.78
CA LEU A 772 8.72 44.16 -6.71
C LEU A 772 8.69 44.67 -5.27
N GLY A 773 8.04 43.92 -4.37
CA GLY A 773 7.93 44.27 -2.95
C GLY A 773 9.11 43.80 -2.09
N VAL A 774 9.90 42.85 -2.58
CA VAL A 774 10.95 42.16 -1.79
C VAL A 774 12.33 42.34 -2.44
N LYS A 775 13.31 42.86 -1.69
CA LYS A 775 14.69 43.08 -2.18
C LYS A 775 15.45 41.76 -2.41
N ARG A 776 16.56 41.81 -3.15
CA ARG A 776 17.31 40.62 -3.65
C ARG A 776 17.91 39.75 -2.55
N ASP A 777 18.10 40.29 -1.35
CA ASP A 777 18.65 39.56 -0.21
C ASP A 777 17.69 38.53 0.41
N GLN A 778 16.39 38.60 0.08
CA GLN A 778 15.42 37.55 0.38
C GLN A 778 15.18 36.69 -0.85
N THR A 779 15.61 35.43 -0.80
CA THR A 779 15.57 34.52 -1.96
C THR A 779 14.47 33.46 -1.85
N CYS A 780 13.85 33.29 -0.68
CA CYS A 780 12.80 32.29 -0.50
C CYS A 780 11.47 32.74 -1.12
N GLY A 781 10.87 31.87 -1.93
CA GLY A 781 9.50 32.06 -2.43
C GLY A 781 9.34 33.18 -3.47
N VAL A 782 10.43 33.72 -3.99
CA VAL A 782 10.43 34.73 -5.05
C VAL A 782 10.87 34.10 -6.37
N PRO A 783 10.07 34.19 -7.46
CA PRO A 783 10.45 33.63 -8.75
C PRO A 783 11.82 34.12 -9.26
N GLY A 784 12.60 33.21 -9.82
CA GLY A 784 13.94 33.49 -10.36
C GLY A 784 15.07 33.55 -9.34
N ARG A 785 14.78 33.43 -8.04
CA ARG A 785 15.80 33.40 -6.97
C ARG A 785 15.95 31.98 -6.41
N TYR A 786 17.17 31.60 -6.02
CA TYR A 786 17.44 30.29 -5.44
C TYR A 786 18.30 30.36 -4.17
N ILE A 787 18.10 29.39 -3.28
CA ILE A 787 18.72 29.32 -1.93
C ILE A 787 20.25 29.42 -1.92
N GLY A 788 20.92 28.94 -2.96
CA GLY A 788 22.37 28.93 -2.98
C GLY A 788 22.99 30.28 -3.36
N GLU A 789 22.20 31.29 -3.74
CA GLU A 789 22.66 32.68 -3.79
C GLU A 789 23.07 33.17 -2.39
N ASN A 790 22.28 32.88 -1.35
CA ASN A 790 22.65 33.24 0.03
C ASN A 790 23.92 32.51 0.48
N VAL A 791 24.02 31.23 0.11
CA VAL A 791 25.17 30.38 0.47
C VAL A 791 26.43 30.87 -0.24
N ALA A 792 26.35 31.19 -1.54
CA ALA A 792 27.47 31.72 -2.30
C ALA A 792 27.93 33.07 -1.70
N LEU A 793 26.99 33.98 -1.43
CA LEU A 793 27.28 35.25 -0.78
C LEU A 793 28.06 35.06 0.53
N LEU A 794 27.56 34.21 1.43
CA LEU A 794 28.20 33.99 2.73
C LEU A 794 29.58 33.32 2.60
N ARG A 795 29.77 32.41 1.65
CA ARG A 795 31.07 31.80 1.35
C ARG A 795 32.06 32.83 0.82
N ASP A 796 31.62 33.70 -0.07
CA ASP A 796 32.47 34.72 -0.67
C ASP A 796 32.82 35.80 0.37
N VAL A 797 31.91 36.13 1.29
CA VAL A 797 32.18 36.98 2.47
C VAL A 797 33.25 36.36 3.37
N VAL A 798 33.16 35.06 3.68
CA VAL A 798 34.21 34.36 4.45
C VAL A 798 35.55 34.45 3.73
N THR A 799 35.57 34.12 2.43
CA THR A 799 36.80 34.12 1.63
C THR A 799 37.44 35.51 1.62
N TYR A 800 36.64 36.55 1.39
CA TYR A 800 37.09 37.93 1.41
C TYR A 800 37.63 38.35 2.78
N ALA A 801 36.89 38.08 3.87
CA ALA A 801 37.29 38.44 5.22
C ALA A 801 38.63 37.81 5.61
N GLU A 802 38.84 36.54 5.27
CA GLU A 802 40.09 35.84 5.56
C GLU A 802 41.25 36.35 4.69
N SER A 803 41.01 36.61 3.40
CA SER A 803 42.07 37.08 2.48
C SER A 803 42.52 38.52 2.75
N SER A 804 41.62 39.38 3.20
CA SER A 804 41.89 40.80 3.44
C SER A 804 42.10 41.14 4.92
N ALA A 805 42.02 40.15 5.81
CA ALA A 805 41.97 40.33 7.26
C ALA A 805 40.88 41.32 7.74
N THR A 806 39.85 41.58 6.92
CA THR A 806 38.76 42.49 7.29
C THR A 806 37.97 41.91 8.46
N PRO A 807 37.79 42.64 9.58
CA PRO A 807 37.01 42.19 10.72
C PRO A 807 35.51 42.11 10.36
N ILE A 808 34.93 40.91 10.43
CA ILE A 808 33.51 40.66 10.12
C ILE A 808 32.90 39.69 11.14
N ALA A 809 31.66 39.96 11.54
CA ALA A 809 30.79 39.03 12.25
C ALA A 809 29.66 38.55 11.33
N VAL A 810 29.48 37.23 11.25
CA VAL A 810 28.29 36.62 10.66
C VAL A 810 27.37 36.13 11.76
N LEU A 811 26.17 36.70 11.85
CA LEU A 811 25.14 36.27 12.79
C LEU A 811 24.09 35.42 12.07
N SER A 812 23.75 34.27 12.62
CA SER A 812 22.61 33.47 12.18
C SER A 812 21.51 33.57 13.23
N LEU A 813 20.38 34.17 12.86
CA LEU A 813 19.25 34.43 13.74
C LEU A 813 18.12 33.41 13.47
N ASP A 814 17.70 32.68 14.51
CA ASP A 814 16.55 31.74 14.46
C ASP A 814 15.33 32.38 15.11
N GLN A 815 14.16 32.32 14.47
CA GLN A 815 12.92 32.82 15.06
C GLN A 815 12.16 31.71 15.81
N GLU A 816 11.64 32.02 16.99
CA GLU A 816 10.79 31.10 17.73
C GLU A 816 9.44 30.93 17.03
N LYS A 817 9.25 29.77 16.37
CA LYS A 817 7.97 29.40 15.74
C LYS A 817 7.46 30.44 14.72
N ALA A 818 8.37 31.08 13.96
CA ALA A 818 8.12 32.08 12.90
C ALA A 818 6.68 32.16 12.35
N PHE A 819 6.26 31.14 11.61
CA PHE A 819 4.95 31.08 10.96
C PHE A 819 3.76 31.08 11.94
N ASP A 820 3.91 30.49 13.12
CA ASP A 820 2.82 30.37 14.11
C ASP A 820 2.59 31.68 14.88
N ARG A 821 3.55 32.62 14.85
CA ARG A 821 3.52 33.87 15.61
C ARG A 821 3.12 35.11 14.81
N VAL A 822 3.00 35.02 13.49
CA VAL A 822 2.67 36.16 12.62
C VAL A 822 1.38 36.84 13.07
N ASP A 823 1.47 38.08 13.55
CA ASP A 823 0.28 38.86 13.89
C ASP A 823 -0.50 39.25 12.63
N TRP A 824 -1.82 39.07 12.65
CA TRP A 824 -2.66 39.33 11.47
C TRP A 824 -2.87 40.82 11.22
N GLY A 825 -2.92 41.64 12.29
CA GLY A 825 -3.00 43.09 12.16
C GLY A 825 -1.73 43.67 11.54
N PHE A 826 -0.57 43.22 12.02
CA PHE A 826 0.73 43.57 11.45
C PHE A 826 0.87 43.14 9.98
N MET A 827 0.47 41.90 9.67
CA MET A 827 0.45 41.40 8.30
C MET A 827 -0.43 42.26 7.38
N ARG A 828 -1.64 42.62 7.84
CA ARG A 828 -2.57 43.47 7.09
C ARG A 828 -1.99 44.86 6.83
N SER A 829 -1.43 45.51 7.85
CA SER A 829 -0.79 46.83 7.70
C SER A 829 0.45 46.77 6.79
N THR A 830 1.18 45.66 6.80
CA THR A 830 2.32 45.44 5.89
C THR A 830 1.84 45.41 4.44
N LEU A 831 0.78 44.65 4.13
CA LEU A 831 0.21 44.59 2.79
C LEU A 831 -0.29 45.97 2.32
N LEU A 832 -0.94 46.73 3.21
CA LEU A 832 -1.36 48.11 2.93
C LEU A 832 -0.18 49.02 2.60
N ALA A 833 0.88 49.00 3.44
CA ALA A 833 2.07 49.83 3.23
C ALA A 833 2.83 49.46 1.95
N MET A 834 2.79 48.20 1.53
CA MET A 834 3.39 47.71 0.29
C MET A 834 2.54 48.03 -0.96
N GLY A 835 1.36 48.64 -0.81
CA GLY A 835 0.52 49.09 -1.93
C GLY A 835 -0.38 48.02 -2.55
N PHE A 836 -0.65 46.92 -1.84
CA PHE A 836 -1.66 45.96 -2.30
C PHE A 836 -3.06 46.57 -2.25
N GLY A 837 -3.88 46.25 -3.25
CA GLY A 837 -5.23 46.78 -3.36
C GLY A 837 -6.23 46.17 -2.36
N PRO A 838 -7.41 46.80 -2.23
CA PRO A 838 -8.42 46.41 -1.25
C PRO A 838 -9.01 45.02 -1.50
N SER A 839 -9.13 44.57 -2.75
CA SER A 839 -9.65 43.24 -3.06
C SER A 839 -8.67 42.15 -2.65
N PHE A 840 -7.38 42.30 -2.95
CA PHE A 840 -6.35 41.35 -2.52
C PHE A 840 -6.31 41.21 -0.99
N ILE A 841 -6.32 42.34 -0.28
CA ILE A 841 -6.34 42.36 1.20
C ILE A 841 -7.61 41.70 1.73
N SER A 842 -8.77 41.95 1.12
CA SER A 842 -10.03 41.32 1.50
C SER A 842 -10.01 39.79 1.31
N TRP A 843 -9.33 39.29 0.27
CA TRP A 843 -9.11 37.84 0.09
C TRP A 843 -8.22 37.27 1.19
N VAL A 844 -7.16 37.98 1.57
CA VAL A 844 -6.31 37.60 2.71
C VAL A 844 -7.13 37.56 3.99
N ASP A 845 -7.86 38.63 4.30
CA ASP A 845 -8.72 38.74 5.50
C ASP A 845 -9.75 37.61 5.54
N LEU A 846 -10.40 37.28 4.41
CA LEU A 846 -11.33 36.17 4.28
C LEU A 846 -10.72 34.83 4.72
N PHE A 847 -9.45 34.57 4.37
CA PHE A 847 -8.77 33.31 4.70
C PHE A 847 -8.41 33.15 6.18
N TYR A 848 -8.42 34.24 6.96
CA TYR A 848 -8.12 34.27 8.40
C TYR A 848 -9.35 34.64 9.25
N ASN A 849 -10.46 35.06 8.63
CA ASN A 849 -11.69 35.41 9.35
C ASN A 849 -12.36 34.18 10.00
N ARG A 850 -12.60 34.24 11.32
CA ARG A 850 -13.30 33.22 12.14
C ARG A 850 -12.78 31.79 11.91
N VAL A 851 -11.48 31.64 11.64
CA VAL A 851 -10.89 30.32 11.43
C VAL A 851 -10.76 29.53 12.73
N GLN A 852 -10.96 28.23 12.61
CA GLN A 852 -10.86 27.29 13.72
C GLN A 852 -9.91 26.16 13.37
N SER A 853 -9.16 25.68 14.35
CA SER A 853 -8.38 24.45 14.19
C SER A 853 -8.61 23.49 15.34
N THR A 854 -8.38 22.22 15.06
CA THR A 854 -8.30 21.14 16.05
C THR A 854 -6.94 20.46 15.90
N VAL A 855 -6.38 19.92 16.99
CA VAL A 855 -5.13 19.15 16.94
C VAL A 855 -5.47 17.67 16.81
N ASN A 856 -4.82 16.98 15.87
CA ASN A 856 -4.85 15.53 15.76
C ASN A 856 -3.73 14.91 16.60
N VAL A 857 -4.10 14.29 17.71
CA VAL A 857 -3.22 13.64 18.67
C VAL A 857 -3.42 12.13 18.55
N ASN A 858 -2.48 11.42 17.93
CA ASN A 858 -2.52 9.96 17.75
C ASN A 858 -3.84 9.43 17.13
N GLY A 859 -4.52 10.23 16.30
CA GLY A 859 -5.80 9.87 15.69
C GLY A 859 -7.04 10.38 16.44
N TYR A 860 -6.87 11.03 17.59
CA TYR A 860 -7.93 11.72 18.33
C TYR A 860 -7.91 13.22 17.99
N LEU A 861 -9.06 13.78 17.64
CA LEU A 861 -9.20 15.21 17.43
C LEU A 861 -9.57 15.88 18.76
N THR A 862 -8.86 16.95 19.10
CA THR A 862 -9.27 17.82 20.20
C THR A 862 -10.56 18.57 19.85
N PHE A 863 -11.17 19.25 20.80
CA PHE A 863 -12.16 20.28 20.44
C PHE A 863 -11.51 21.35 19.55
N PHE A 864 -12.34 22.09 18.81
CA PHE A 864 -11.87 23.24 18.03
C PHE A 864 -11.51 24.40 18.95
N PHE A 865 -10.54 25.21 18.53
CA PHE A 865 -10.20 26.49 19.13
C PHE A 865 -10.02 27.53 18.03
N ASN A 866 -10.26 28.79 18.36
CA ASN A 866 -10.11 29.91 17.43
C ASN A 866 -8.64 30.30 17.34
N LEU A 867 -8.22 30.76 16.16
CA LEU A 867 -6.90 31.35 15.97
C LEU A 867 -7.08 32.86 15.86
N SER A 868 -6.12 33.63 16.37
CA SER A 868 -6.05 35.09 16.19
C SER A 868 -4.67 35.56 15.71
N ARG A 869 -3.69 34.65 15.60
CA ARG A 869 -2.42 34.89 14.90
C ARG A 869 -1.94 33.62 14.20
N GLY A 870 -0.86 33.78 13.44
CA GLY A 870 -0.13 32.73 12.74
C GLY A 870 -0.68 32.48 11.34
N VAL A 871 0.23 32.20 10.41
CA VAL A 871 -0.10 31.79 9.05
C VAL A 871 -0.28 30.26 8.99
N ARG A 872 -1.29 29.79 8.24
CA ARG A 872 -1.68 28.36 8.25
C ARG A 872 -0.69 27.51 7.44
N LYS A 873 0.17 26.73 8.12
CA LYS A 873 1.16 25.83 7.50
C LYS A 873 0.51 24.72 6.66
N GLY A 874 0.35 24.96 5.37
CA GLY A 874 -0.39 24.09 4.45
C GLY A 874 -1.29 24.87 3.48
N CYS A 875 -1.53 26.15 3.76
CA CYS A 875 -2.09 27.12 2.83
C CYS A 875 -1.03 27.53 1.79
N PRO A 876 -1.34 27.51 0.48
CA PRO A 876 -0.44 27.95 -0.59
C PRO A 876 0.01 29.41 -0.50
N LEU A 877 -0.82 30.29 0.08
CA LEU A 877 -0.55 31.73 0.19
C LEU A 877 0.35 32.07 1.40
N SER A 878 0.26 31.30 2.47
CA SER A 878 0.92 31.59 3.75
C SER A 878 2.44 31.80 3.68
N PRO A 879 3.24 31.02 2.93
CA PRO A 879 4.68 31.26 2.83
C PRO A 879 5.02 32.62 2.22
N LEU A 880 4.25 33.06 1.23
CA LEU A 880 4.47 34.35 0.55
C LEU A 880 4.11 35.52 1.47
N LEU A 881 3.01 35.40 2.22
CA LEU A 881 2.64 36.40 3.22
C LEU A 881 3.71 36.52 4.31
N TYR A 882 4.30 35.40 4.75
CA TYR A 882 5.39 35.44 5.72
C TYR A 882 6.62 36.17 5.17
N VAL A 883 6.98 35.93 3.89
CA VAL A 883 8.09 36.63 3.23
C VAL A 883 7.87 38.15 3.21
N LEU A 884 6.66 38.61 2.89
CA LEU A 884 6.33 40.05 2.93
C LEU A 884 6.43 40.63 4.35
N VAL A 885 5.98 39.90 5.37
CA VAL A 885 6.10 40.31 6.78
C VAL A 885 7.57 40.37 7.22
N SER A 886 8.39 39.39 6.81
CA SER A 886 9.82 39.36 7.10
C SER A 886 10.59 40.48 6.41
N GLU A 887 10.12 40.94 5.24
CA GLU A 887 10.75 42.05 4.51
C GLU A 887 10.75 43.36 5.32
N VAL A 888 9.79 43.55 6.23
CA VAL A 888 9.79 44.71 7.14
C VAL A 888 11.04 44.72 8.02
N LEU A 889 11.45 43.56 8.57
CA LEU A 889 12.69 43.45 9.34
C LEU A 889 13.90 43.81 8.46
N ALA A 890 13.96 43.27 7.25
CA ALA A 890 15.06 43.50 6.33
C ALA A 890 15.19 44.98 5.92
N CYS A 891 14.07 45.64 5.62
CA CYS A 891 14.02 47.08 5.34
C CYS A 891 14.56 47.92 6.50
N ASN A 892 14.16 47.60 7.73
CA ASN A 892 14.61 48.35 8.90
C ASN A 892 16.10 48.12 9.20
N ILE A 893 16.62 46.91 8.99
CA ILE A 893 18.06 46.63 9.12
C ILE A 893 18.86 47.41 8.08
N ARG A 894 18.42 47.45 6.82
CA ARG A 894 19.11 48.19 5.74
C ARG A 894 19.05 49.71 5.91
N ALA A 895 17.96 50.23 6.47
CA ALA A 895 17.76 51.67 6.63
C ALA A 895 18.46 52.25 7.86
N TYR A 896 18.89 51.41 8.81
CA TYR A 896 19.41 51.88 10.09
C TYR A 896 20.87 52.34 9.96
N PRO A 897 21.20 53.62 10.26
CA PRO A 897 22.54 54.17 9.99
C PRO A 897 23.69 53.50 10.73
N ARG A 898 23.43 52.90 11.90
CA ARG A 898 24.43 52.17 12.69
C ARG A 898 24.75 50.77 12.14
N ILE A 899 23.98 50.28 11.18
CA ILE A 899 24.20 48.98 10.55
C ILE A 899 24.84 49.20 9.18
N CYS A 900 26.16 49.06 9.14
CA CYS A 900 26.92 49.10 7.90
C CYS A 900 27.18 47.69 7.37
N GLY A 901 26.86 47.46 6.10
CA GLY A 901 27.24 46.24 5.39
C GLY A 901 28.74 46.17 5.08
N LEU A 902 29.16 45.08 4.44
CA LEU A 902 30.54 44.92 3.97
C LEU A 902 30.78 45.80 2.73
N ASN A 903 31.79 46.67 2.80
CA ASN A 903 32.25 47.46 1.66
C ASN A 903 33.32 46.68 0.89
N LEU A 904 33.05 46.35 -0.37
CA LEU A 904 33.99 45.71 -1.27
C LEU A 904 34.62 46.77 -2.20
N PRO A 905 35.94 46.70 -2.49
CA PRO A 905 36.60 47.63 -3.40
C PRO A 905 35.90 47.67 -4.77
N GLY A 906 35.57 48.87 -5.25
CA GLY A 906 34.94 49.09 -6.56
C GLY A 906 33.50 48.61 -6.71
N CYS A 907 32.86 48.16 -5.63
CA CYS A 907 31.47 47.67 -5.63
C CYS A 907 30.58 48.49 -4.68
N PRO A 908 29.26 48.54 -4.92
CA PRO A 908 28.32 49.00 -3.92
C PRO A 908 28.41 48.19 -2.63
N PRO A 909 28.08 48.77 -1.45
CA PRO A 909 28.03 48.06 -0.19
C PRO A 909 27.17 46.79 -0.30
N VAL A 910 27.70 45.66 0.17
CA VAL A 910 26.97 44.40 0.25
C VAL A 910 25.83 44.56 1.26
N SER A 911 24.65 44.02 0.96
CA SER A 911 23.52 44.06 1.91
C SER A 911 23.94 43.46 3.26
N PRO A 912 23.70 44.16 4.39
CA PRO A 912 24.04 43.65 5.72
C PRO A 912 23.18 42.45 6.14
N ILE A 913 22.15 42.10 5.37
CA ILE A 913 21.22 41.01 5.63
C ILE A 913 21.11 40.07 4.44
N SER A 914 20.92 38.79 4.73
CA SER A 914 20.65 37.72 3.77
C SER A 914 19.60 36.78 4.36
N GLN A 915 18.47 36.59 3.71
CA GLN A 915 17.34 35.81 4.22
C GLN A 915 16.91 34.69 3.28
N TYR A 916 16.49 33.58 3.89
CA TYR A 916 15.70 32.53 3.25
C TYR A 916 14.51 32.20 4.14
N ALA A 917 13.37 32.87 3.91
CA ALA A 917 12.24 32.88 4.83
C ALA A 917 12.66 33.35 6.23
N ASP A 918 12.52 32.50 7.26
CA ASP A 918 12.86 32.84 8.65
C ASP A 918 14.36 32.74 8.96
N ASP A 919 15.11 31.95 8.21
CA ASP A 919 16.57 31.82 8.35
C ASP A 919 17.23 33.13 7.92
N THR A 920 17.66 33.93 8.91
CA THR A 920 18.23 35.27 8.70
C THR A 920 19.70 35.27 9.05
N SER A 921 20.54 35.68 8.10
CA SER A 921 21.97 35.88 8.30
C SER A 921 22.32 37.37 8.21
N LEU A 922 23.11 37.88 9.14
CA LEU A 922 23.61 39.25 9.13
C LEU A 922 25.12 39.28 8.93
N ILE A 923 25.61 40.24 8.15
CA ILE A 923 27.02 40.47 7.85
C ILE A 923 27.37 41.85 8.39
N LEU A 924 28.12 41.90 9.49
CA LEU A 924 28.32 43.11 10.29
C LEU A 924 29.81 43.38 10.55
N THR A 925 30.20 44.65 10.54
CA THR A 925 31.62 45.07 10.57
C THR A 925 32.01 45.86 11.83
N SER A 926 31.09 46.08 12.77
CA SER A 926 31.36 46.72 14.07
C SER A 926 30.51 46.13 15.21
N ASP A 927 30.97 46.26 16.45
CA ASP A 927 30.18 45.89 17.64
C ASP A 927 28.90 46.70 17.76
N ASP A 928 28.95 47.98 17.38
CA ASP A 928 27.79 48.85 17.37
C ASP A 928 26.73 48.35 16.39
N ALA A 929 27.15 47.88 15.20
CA ALA A 929 26.25 47.28 14.22
C ALA A 929 25.61 45.98 14.75
N ILE A 930 26.36 45.16 15.50
CA ILE A 930 25.83 43.95 16.16
C ILE A 930 24.75 44.31 17.18
N ARG A 931 25.01 45.28 18.05
CA ARG A 931 24.03 45.74 19.06
C ARG A 931 22.79 46.36 18.39
N ALA A 932 23.00 47.23 17.40
CA ALA A 932 21.94 47.86 16.62
C ALA A 932 21.03 46.84 15.93
N ALA A 933 21.58 45.75 15.39
CA ALA A 933 20.78 44.69 14.77
C ALA A 933 19.80 44.03 15.76
N LEU A 934 20.23 43.78 17.01
CA LEU A 934 19.34 43.24 18.06
C LEU A 934 18.33 44.29 18.55
N GLU A 935 18.70 45.57 18.60
CA GLU A 935 17.77 46.66 18.91
C GLU A 935 16.62 46.71 17.89
N ILE A 936 16.95 46.67 16.58
CA ILE A 936 15.95 46.59 15.50
C ILE A 936 15.10 45.34 15.61
N TYR A 937 15.71 44.19 15.90
CA TYR A 937 14.96 42.96 16.07
C TYR A 937 13.99 43.07 17.25
N THR A 938 14.39 43.68 18.37
CA THR A 938 13.54 43.92 19.54
C THR A 938 12.34 44.82 19.21
N LEU A 939 12.54 45.85 18.38
CA LEU A 939 11.44 46.66 17.86
C LEU A 939 10.51 45.83 16.97
N PHE A 940 11.07 44.98 16.12
CA PHE A 940 10.31 44.07 15.26
C PHE A 940 9.48 43.06 16.06
N GLU A 941 9.98 42.55 17.20
CA GLU A 941 9.19 41.70 18.11
C GLU A 941 7.95 42.44 18.64
N LYS A 942 8.13 43.69 19.11
CA LYS A 942 7.05 44.53 19.65
C LYS A 942 5.98 44.85 18.60
N ALA A 943 6.40 45.07 17.35
CA ALA A 943 5.48 45.41 16.26
C ALA A 943 4.76 44.20 15.64
N SER A 944 5.47 43.08 15.45
CA SER A 944 4.99 41.96 14.64
C SER A 944 4.49 40.75 15.44
N GLY A 945 4.78 40.71 16.75
CA GLY A 945 4.56 39.54 17.60
C GLY A 945 5.57 38.40 17.37
N SER A 946 6.54 38.58 16.47
CA SER A 946 7.66 37.67 16.25
C SER A 946 8.55 37.58 17.49
N LYS A 947 9.37 36.54 17.58
CA LYS A 947 10.31 36.38 18.70
C LYS A 947 11.61 35.72 18.25
N LEU A 948 12.74 36.24 18.70
CA LEU A 948 14.08 35.73 18.49
C LEU A 948 14.34 34.56 19.42
N ASN A 949 14.93 33.50 18.89
CA ASN A 949 15.38 32.36 19.67
C ASN A 949 16.86 32.50 20.02
N ILE A 950 17.15 33.25 21.09
CA ILE A 950 18.53 33.52 21.54
C ILE A 950 19.35 32.23 21.68
N ALA A 951 18.75 31.16 22.21
CA ALA A 951 19.43 29.87 22.44
C ALA A 951 19.78 29.11 21.14
N LYS A 952 19.20 29.49 20.00
CA LYS A 952 19.50 28.89 18.69
C LYS A 952 20.20 29.83 17.73
N SER A 953 20.15 31.13 17.99
CA SER A 953 20.95 32.11 17.29
C SER A 953 22.43 31.92 17.60
N LYS A 954 23.26 32.06 16.58
CA LYS A 954 24.70 31.83 16.66
C LYS A 954 25.48 32.95 15.99
N GLY A 955 26.70 33.20 16.47
CA GLY A 955 27.64 34.12 15.84
C GLY A 955 28.89 33.41 15.34
N LEU A 956 29.56 33.99 14.35
CA LEU A 956 30.84 33.54 13.79
C LEU A 956 31.74 34.74 13.55
N TRP A 957 32.95 34.69 14.10
CA TRP A 957 34.00 35.70 13.87
C TRP A 957 34.88 35.33 12.67
N LEU A 958 35.15 36.31 11.81
CA LEU A 958 35.93 36.14 10.58
C LEU A 958 37.01 37.23 10.45
N GLY A 959 38.04 36.93 9.65
CA GLY A 959 39.14 37.85 9.37
C GLY A 959 39.86 38.30 10.64
N GLY A 960 40.07 39.61 10.79
CA GLY A 960 40.76 40.19 11.95
C GLY A 960 40.10 39.96 13.32
N TRP A 961 38.86 39.47 13.37
CA TRP A 961 38.17 39.14 14.61
C TRP A 961 38.23 37.66 15.00
N ARG A 962 38.92 36.83 14.22
CA ARG A 962 39.01 35.40 14.51
C ARG A 962 39.63 35.16 15.90
N GLY A 963 39.01 34.26 16.68
CA GLY A 963 39.47 33.91 18.03
C GLY A 963 39.05 34.89 19.13
N ARG A 964 38.26 35.92 18.80
CA ARG A 964 37.71 36.87 19.77
C ARG A 964 36.80 36.20 20.83
N SER A 965 36.95 36.59 22.09
CA SER A 965 36.26 35.96 23.25
C SER A 965 35.32 36.90 24.03
N ASP A 966 35.18 38.15 23.60
CA ASP A 966 34.35 39.20 24.21
C ASP A 966 33.10 39.50 23.36
N PRO A 967 32.06 38.64 23.41
CA PRO A 967 30.90 38.80 22.55
C PRO A 967 30.04 40.02 22.95
N PRO A 968 29.62 40.87 21.99
CA PRO A 968 28.79 42.04 22.29
C PRO A 968 27.32 41.67 22.60
N VAL A 969 26.91 40.43 22.32
CA VAL A 969 25.54 39.92 22.50
C VAL A 969 25.55 38.47 22.98
N PRO A 970 24.52 38.03 23.76
CA PRO A 970 24.51 36.74 24.46
C PRO A 970 24.11 35.56 23.55
N PHE A 971 24.78 35.41 22.42
CA PHE A 971 24.64 34.26 21.52
C PHE A 971 25.71 33.21 21.79
N ASP A 972 25.48 32.01 21.26
CA ASP A 972 26.53 31.01 21.17
C ASP A 972 27.45 31.36 19.99
N TRP A 973 28.72 31.66 20.26
CA TRP A 973 29.69 32.07 19.24
C TRP A 973 30.58 30.90 18.86
N SER A 974 30.57 30.54 17.58
CA SER A 974 31.40 29.47 17.05
C SER A 974 32.81 29.97 16.76
N ALA A 975 33.82 29.19 17.16
CA ALA A 975 35.23 29.49 16.93
C ALA A 975 35.72 29.08 15.53
N SER A 976 35.00 28.20 14.82
CA SER A 976 35.50 27.57 13.58
C SER A 976 34.50 27.62 12.41
N SER A 977 33.25 27.22 12.62
CA SER A 977 32.25 27.19 11.55
C SER A 977 30.82 27.30 12.06
N LEU A 978 29.91 27.78 11.22
CA LEU A 978 28.49 27.94 11.53
C LEU A 978 27.66 27.27 10.44
N LYS A 979 26.62 26.53 10.85
CA LYS A 979 25.73 25.83 9.93
C LYS A 979 24.54 26.71 9.54
N ILE A 980 24.52 27.23 8.32
CA ILE A 980 23.47 28.08 7.74
C ILE A 980 22.88 27.35 6.52
N LEU A 981 21.54 27.28 6.40
CA LEU A 981 20.84 26.63 5.26
C LEU A 981 21.34 25.21 4.96
N ASP A 982 21.63 24.46 6.04
CA ASP A 982 22.20 23.11 6.00
C ASP A 982 23.59 23.00 5.33
N ILE A 983 24.39 24.07 5.40
CA ILE A 983 25.78 24.15 4.93
C ILE A 983 26.63 24.81 6.02
N PHE A 984 27.77 24.20 6.36
CA PHE A 984 28.79 24.77 7.21
C PHE A 984 29.58 25.84 6.46
N ILE A 985 29.68 27.01 7.08
CA ILE A 985 30.33 28.21 6.57
C ILE A 985 31.34 28.66 7.63
N GLY A 986 32.57 28.94 7.22
CA GLY A 986 33.66 29.34 8.10
C GLY A 986 35.03 29.16 7.45
N PRO A 987 36.11 29.63 8.08
CA PRO A 987 37.46 29.51 7.56
C PRO A 987 37.94 28.06 7.45
N GLY A 988 38.77 27.77 6.44
CA GLY A 988 39.39 26.47 6.23
C GLY A 988 38.62 25.52 5.29
N LYS A 989 39.07 24.26 5.22
CA LYS A 989 38.49 23.24 4.32
C LYS A 989 37.27 22.59 4.96
N LEU A 990 36.08 23.10 4.66
CA LEU A 990 34.80 22.58 5.12
C LEU A 990 34.10 21.65 4.11
N ASP A 991 34.78 21.30 3.01
CA ASP A 991 34.21 20.47 1.95
C ASP A 991 33.67 19.16 2.51
N GLU A 992 34.51 18.38 3.24
CA GLU A 992 34.20 17.18 4.06
C GLU A 992 32.96 17.31 4.93
N GLU A 993 32.85 18.36 5.72
CA GLU A 993 31.70 18.57 6.59
C GLU A 993 30.41 18.84 5.82
N ASN A 994 30.51 19.39 4.61
CA ASN A 994 29.37 19.76 3.77
C ASN A 994 28.87 18.63 2.86
N TRP A 995 29.75 17.94 2.14
CA TRP A 995 29.35 16.85 1.24
C TRP A 995 29.10 15.54 1.96
N ARG A 996 29.86 15.17 3.00
CA ARG A 996 29.82 13.83 3.58
C ARG A 996 28.49 13.51 4.26
N PRO A 997 27.86 14.40 5.05
CA PRO A 997 26.52 14.17 5.57
C PRO A 997 25.47 14.04 4.46
N ARG A 998 25.61 14.77 3.36
CA ARG A 998 24.71 14.68 2.19
C ARG A 998 24.90 13.38 1.42
N ILE A 999 26.14 12.93 1.24
CA ILE A 999 26.48 11.61 0.68
C ILE A 999 25.94 10.52 1.59
N ASN A 1000 26.09 10.64 2.91
CA ASN A 1000 25.55 9.66 3.86
C ASN A 1000 24.02 9.65 3.84
N ALA A 1001 23.36 10.81 3.80
CA ALA A 1001 21.91 10.92 3.68
C ALA A 1001 21.40 10.39 2.33
N MET A 1002 22.11 10.66 1.24
CA MET A 1002 21.81 10.15 -0.09
C MET A 1002 22.08 8.66 -0.16
N ALA A 1003 23.17 8.13 0.40
CA ALA A 1003 23.46 6.71 0.50
C ALA A 1003 22.41 6.00 1.35
N ALA A 1004 21.93 6.61 2.43
CA ALA A 1004 20.82 6.11 3.23
C ALA A 1004 19.48 6.14 2.46
N GLN A 1005 19.19 7.23 1.73
CA GLN A 1005 18.02 7.32 0.86
C GLN A 1005 18.11 6.38 -0.36
N THR A 1006 19.31 6.09 -0.87
CA THR A 1006 19.55 5.24 -2.04
C THR A 1006 19.59 3.77 -1.65
N LYS A 1007 20.15 3.42 -0.48
CA LYS A 1007 19.92 2.12 0.17
C LYS A 1007 18.44 1.89 0.48
N SER A 1008 17.68 2.95 0.77
CA SER A 1008 16.23 2.94 0.95
C SER A 1008 15.45 2.80 -0.38
N LYS A 1009 15.81 3.57 -1.43
CA LYS A 1009 15.15 3.59 -2.75
C LYS A 1009 15.55 2.44 -3.68
N LYS A 1010 16.78 1.89 -3.60
CA LYS A 1010 17.18 0.61 -4.25
C LYS A 1010 16.41 -0.60 -3.69
N LYS A 1011 15.63 -0.45 -2.61
CA LYS A 1011 14.63 -1.47 -2.21
C LYS A 1011 13.33 -1.38 -3.00
N VAL A 1012 13.12 -0.36 -3.86
CA VAL A 1012 11.83 -0.03 -4.47
C VAL A 1012 11.86 0.01 -6.02
N TYR A 1013 12.97 0.36 -6.68
CA TYR A 1013 13.09 0.26 -8.14
C TYR A 1013 14.22 -0.70 -8.55
N ASN A 1014 13.85 -1.87 -9.08
CA ASN A 1014 14.64 -2.51 -10.12
C ASN A 1014 14.25 -1.80 -11.43
N PRO A 1015 15.20 -1.33 -12.26
CA PRO A 1015 14.85 -0.96 -13.62
C PRO A 1015 14.24 -2.19 -14.31
N ILE A 1016 13.09 -1.99 -14.94
CA ILE A 1016 12.53 -2.95 -15.90
C ILE A 1016 13.57 -3.05 -17.03
N PRO A 1017 14.09 -4.24 -17.38
CA PRO A 1017 14.90 -4.36 -18.58
C PRO A 1017 14.04 -3.98 -19.78
N PRO A 1018 14.54 -3.21 -20.76
CA PRO A 1018 13.78 -2.92 -21.97
C PRO A 1018 13.33 -4.24 -22.61
N THR A 1019 12.07 -4.29 -23.06
CA THR A 1019 11.57 -5.41 -23.84
C THR A 1019 12.43 -5.57 -25.09
N GLY A 1020 12.63 -6.81 -25.57
CA GLY A 1020 13.62 -7.16 -26.60
C GLY A 1020 13.57 -6.39 -27.93
N LEU A 1021 12.52 -5.58 -28.17
CA LEU A 1021 12.43 -4.68 -29.33
C LEU A 1021 13.20 -3.35 -29.13
N GLU A 1022 13.26 -2.81 -27.90
CA GLU A 1022 13.97 -1.56 -27.60
C GLU A 1022 15.49 -1.75 -27.46
N ALA A 1023 15.92 -2.93 -26.99
CA ALA A 1023 17.35 -3.28 -26.93
C ALA A 1023 17.97 -3.39 -28.34
N ARG A 1024 17.24 -3.95 -29.32
CA ARG A 1024 17.68 -4.00 -30.73
C ARG A 1024 17.82 -2.60 -31.34
N ASN A 1025 16.91 -1.68 -31.04
CA ASN A 1025 16.98 -0.30 -31.55
C ASN A 1025 18.10 0.53 -30.92
N LEU A 1026 18.48 0.27 -29.66
CA LEU A 1026 19.63 0.91 -29.01
C LEU A 1026 20.97 0.36 -29.51
N GLN A 1027 21.04 -0.93 -29.83
CA GLN A 1027 22.24 -1.56 -30.40
C GLN A 1027 22.49 -1.12 -31.85
N LEU A 1028 21.42 -0.96 -32.65
CA LEU A 1028 21.51 -0.41 -34.01
C LEU A 1028 21.94 1.07 -34.03
N ARG A 1029 21.52 1.87 -33.04
CA ARG A 1029 21.96 3.29 -32.91
C ARG A 1029 23.40 3.44 -32.41
N SER A 1030 23.95 2.42 -31.75
CA SER A 1030 25.36 2.38 -31.34
C SER A 1030 26.28 2.00 -32.52
N ILE A 1031 25.83 1.10 -33.40
CA ILE A 1031 26.59 0.68 -34.59
C ILE A 1031 26.64 1.80 -35.64
N HIS A 1032 25.59 2.62 -35.75
CA HIS A 1032 25.57 3.79 -36.65
C HIS A 1032 26.36 5.02 -36.16
N ARG A 1033 27.02 4.95 -34.99
CA ARG A 1033 27.94 5.99 -34.51
C ARG A 1033 29.41 5.55 -34.51
N GLN A 1034 29.68 4.31 -34.93
CA GLN A 1034 31.03 3.77 -35.10
C GLN A 1034 31.32 3.34 -36.55
N LEU A 1035 30.37 3.58 -37.46
CA LEU A 1035 30.55 3.80 -38.90
C LEU A 1035 30.16 5.24 -39.17
#